data_AF-A0A0U3H7B5-F1
#
_entry.id   AF-A0A0U3H7B5-F1
#
_cell.length_a   1.000
_cell.length_b   1.000
_cell.length_c   1.000
_cell.angle_alpha   90.00
_cell.angle_beta   90.00
_cell.angle_gamma   90.00
#
_symmetry.space_group_name_H-M   'P 1'
#
loop_
_entity.id
_entity.type
_entity.pdbx_description
1 polymer ?
#
loop_
_entity_poly.entity_id
_entity_poly.type
_entity_poly.pdbx_seq_one_letter_code
_entity_poly.pdbx_strand_id
1 'polypeptide(L)'
;MQRRALFLIAILLLSLAPTIPLNFVSAAPYVPIHDIQYTTDPSGDSPYKGQTVITRGVVTAVQGSKGFFIQNGTGPWSGVYVYLRNYPMPNDLTIGSYVEVKGNVTEYHGLTELSIDKDKGNYVTVLGTAPVPEPVVLPTGNVSQEQWEGVLIKVEKVEVTNENLGYGEWEVNDGSGPVRIDDLIYKYTPQKGQKFEYIIGVVYYSFGNFKIEPRSADDIKEYIPSVKITTLTAPMVAYKGTSILIEMDIKNEGNFDENVTAVLSIGGTIVINKTLEIKAGETETVQYEWTPQNLGSYEIKAEIVGYDTKYLSIEVVEHPRIVINYLLKFYDFRYTRGLRPIFEKQYAQYSEILTELRGYGVDLGPIEDRINEINEKVKQIEEHYSKYLELKSIYWTEYPLTPVTHIRKAYFLTRETEEKIKEILPILNATLQEVRELIAQQANQTLPTENETTPGPSNITQPSNQTMNQTQITVKIVRVLIDSSHDQYYNDQKLSGLINRIKEELGWLVDVNHQEELNRELLSKYDVLIITNPREDITEEEAQAIKEWVKEGGGLLITGDWYRYVYYKSLNRVTEEFGIKFNPDELMDDDQNTGRPYFPLVGEFNFDHPATKFLNETSQLYYNGDTLEVSGNAVWVIRGYPTAYAIDGSEKVVKEKGSKPVVAAAVEVGKGRMVAYGSSKALSDDYYGRYIASNWPFLKGVLLWLAGEI
;
A
#
# COMPACT_ATOMS: atom_id res chain seq x y z
N MET A 1 14.05 -10.73 -156.65
CA MET A 1 14.12 -12.21 -156.54
C MET A 1 14.42 -12.54 -155.08
N GLN A 2 13.44 -13.11 -154.36
CA GLN A 2 13.51 -14.40 -153.65
C GLN A 2 14.49 -14.44 -152.45
N ARG A 3 14.21 -14.97 -151.27
CA ARG A 3 13.04 -15.60 -150.61
C ARG A 3 13.51 -15.86 -149.15
N ARG A 4 12.65 -15.55 -148.17
CA ARG A 4 12.39 -16.26 -146.89
C ARG A 4 13.53 -16.59 -145.89
N ALA A 5 13.21 -16.26 -144.63
CA ALA A 5 13.53 -16.96 -143.36
C ALA A 5 14.94 -16.77 -142.77
N LEU A 6 15.02 -16.06 -141.63
CA LEU A 6 15.07 -16.73 -140.32
C LEU A 6 14.76 -15.73 -139.21
N PHE A 7 13.58 -15.91 -138.64
CA PHE A 7 13.00 -15.24 -137.49
C PHE A 7 13.32 -16.14 -136.27
N LEU A 8 14.44 -15.94 -135.59
CA LEU A 8 14.77 -16.50 -134.27
C LEU A 8 16.18 -16.01 -133.91
N ILE A 9 16.39 -15.56 -132.67
CA ILE A 9 17.59 -14.85 -132.14
C ILE A 9 17.53 -13.32 -132.31
N ALA A 10 16.39 -12.72 -131.97
CA ALA A 10 16.27 -11.29 -131.64
C ALA A 10 15.65 -11.08 -130.23
N ILE A 11 15.81 -12.06 -129.34
CA ILE A 11 15.48 -12.00 -127.91
C ILE A 11 16.63 -12.70 -127.16
N LEU A 12 17.83 -12.11 -127.14
CA LEU A 12 18.90 -12.54 -126.22
C LEU A 12 20.05 -11.52 -126.07
N LEU A 13 19.81 -10.21 -126.20
CA LEU A 13 20.87 -9.20 -126.05
C LEU A 13 20.34 -7.85 -125.53
N LEU A 14 19.41 -7.91 -124.57
CA LEU A 14 18.97 -6.77 -123.76
C LEU A 14 18.59 -7.23 -122.34
N SER A 15 19.55 -7.79 -121.61
CA SER A 15 19.43 -8.09 -120.18
C SER A 15 20.80 -8.11 -119.50
N LEU A 16 21.42 -6.94 -119.40
CA LEU A 16 22.53 -6.67 -118.50
C LEU A 16 22.25 -5.32 -117.82
N ALA A 17 21.21 -5.31 -117.00
CA ALA A 17 21.11 -4.38 -115.88
C ALA A 17 21.60 -5.16 -114.64
N PRO A 18 22.56 -4.66 -113.86
CA PRO A 18 22.91 -5.30 -112.60
C PRO A 18 21.67 -5.30 -111.70
N THR A 19 21.22 -6.49 -111.33
CA THR A 19 20.28 -6.67 -110.23
C THR A 19 20.96 -6.13 -108.97
N ILE A 20 20.55 -4.95 -108.49
CA ILE A 20 20.80 -4.57 -107.10
C ILE A 20 20.04 -5.62 -106.28
N PRO A 21 20.72 -6.44 -105.44
CA PRO A 21 19.97 -7.28 -104.52
C PRO A 21 19.18 -6.34 -103.61
N LEU A 22 17.85 -6.43 -103.66
CA LEU A 22 17.04 -5.96 -102.53
C LEU A 22 17.48 -6.80 -101.33
N ASN A 23 18.31 -6.23 -100.46
CA ASN A 23 18.45 -6.74 -99.10
C ASN A 23 17.09 -6.55 -98.44
N PHE A 24 16.33 -7.64 -98.33
CA PHE A 24 15.23 -7.69 -97.39
C PHE A 24 15.84 -7.47 -96.00
N VAL A 25 15.68 -6.27 -95.44
CA VAL A 25 15.97 -6.02 -94.03
C VAL A 25 14.91 -6.81 -93.26
N SER A 26 15.27 -8.01 -92.81
CA SER A 26 14.45 -8.74 -91.85
C SER A 26 14.33 -7.86 -90.60
N ALA A 27 13.10 -7.51 -90.21
CA ALA A 27 12.87 -6.84 -88.93
C ALA A 27 13.37 -7.76 -87.80
N ALA A 28 14.07 -7.20 -86.82
CA ALA A 28 14.51 -7.96 -85.65
C ALA A 28 13.29 -8.50 -84.89
N PRO A 29 13.24 -9.80 -84.55
CA PRO A 29 12.10 -10.36 -83.84
C PRO A 29 12.05 -9.88 -82.38
N TYR A 30 10.84 -9.78 -81.83
CA TYR A 30 10.67 -9.62 -80.39
C TYR A 30 10.93 -10.97 -79.70
N VAL A 31 11.83 -10.99 -78.72
CA VAL A 31 12.20 -12.18 -77.95
C VAL A 31 12.14 -11.84 -76.45
N PRO A 32 11.34 -12.57 -75.65
CA PRO A 32 11.32 -12.40 -74.19
C PRO A 32 12.70 -12.65 -73.58
N ILE A 33 13.04 -11.94 -72.49
CA ILE A 33 14.31 -12.13 -71.76
C ILE A 33 14.53 -13.59 -71.37
N HIS A 34 13.48 -14.27 -70.89
CA HIS A 34 13.53 -15.71 -70.60
C HIS A 34 14.06 -16.54 -71.78
N ASP A 35 13.61 -16.27 -72.99
CA ASP A 35 14.02 -17.07 -74.15
C ASP A 35 15.41 -16.67 -74.64
N ILE A 36 15.83 -15.43 -74.39
CA ILE A 36 17.23 -15.00 -74.62
C ILE A 36 18.16 -15.77 -73.70
N GLN A 37 17.79 -15.95 -72.43
CA GLN A 37 18.67 -16.50 -71.40
C GLN A 37 18.58 -18.02 -71.26
N TYR A 38 17.37 -18.60 -71.31
CA TYR A 38 17.16 -20.03 -71.09
C TYR A 38 17.93 -20.87 -72.11
N THR A 39 18.84 -21.69 -71.59
CA THR A 39 19.62 -22.62 -72.39
C THR A 39 19.75 -23.98 -71.71
N THR A 40 19.86 -25.03 -72.53
CA THR A 40 20.29 -26.36 -72.08
C THR A 40 21.72 -26.65 -72.53
N ASP A 41 22.40 -25.69 -73.17
CA ASP A 41 23.80 -25.81 -73.56
C ASP A 41 24.67 -25.81 -72.29
N PRO A 42 25.52 -26.83 -72.07
CA PRO A 42 26.42 -26.87 -70.92
C PRO A 42 27.38 -25.68 -70.82
N SER A 43 27.60 -24.94 -71.91
CA SER A 43 28.41 -23.72 -71.92
C SER A 43 27.72 -22.49 -71.30
N GLY A 44 26.39 -22.51 -71.14
CA GLY A 44 25.62 -21.34 -70.71
C GLY A 44 25.23 -20.40 -71.85
N ASP A 45 25.75 -20.62 -73.07
CA ASP A 45 25.50 -19.74 -74.22
C ASP A 45 23.99 -19.60 -74.55
N SER A 46 23.57 -18.36 -74.80
CA SER A 46 22.25 -18.03 -75.30
C SER A 46 21.94 -18.71 -76.64
N PRO A 47 20.72 -19.28 -76.84
CA PRO A 47 20.29 -19.79 -78.15
C PRO A 47 20.16 -18.70 -79.22
N TYR A 48 20.18 -17.41 -78.82
CA TYR A 48 20.10 -16.27 -79.71
C TYR A 48 21.47 -15.60 -79.96
N LYS A 49 22.58 -16.19 -79.49
CA LYS A 49 23.94 -15.68 -79.72
C LYS A 49 24.19 -15.26 -81.18
N GLY A 50 24.66 -14.03 -81.35
CA GLY A 50 24.96 -13.43 -82.66
C GLY A 50 23.73 -12.90 -83.43
N GLN A 51 22.53 -13.03 -82.88
CA GLN A 51 21.31 -12.46 -83.45
C GLN A 51 20.98 -11.10 -82.84
N THR A 52 20.39 -10.21 -83.64
CA THR A 52 19.81 -8.95 -83.16
C THR A 52 18.35 -9.15 -82.83
N VAL A 53 17.97 -8.89 -81.58
CA VAL A 53 16.61 -9.09 -81.05
C VAL A 53 16.06 -7.78 -80.49
N ILE A 54 14.74 -7.72 -80.34
CA ILE A 54 14.05 -6.68 -79.56
C ILE A 54 13.52 -7.34 -78.29
N THR A 55 13.77 -6.77 -77.12
CA THR A 55 13.17 -7.23 -75.87
C THR A 55 12.72 -6.06 -75.02
N ARG A 56 11.97 -6.36 -73.96
CA ARG A 56 11.48 -5.36 -73.00
C ARG A 56 11.67 -5.86 -71.58
N GLY A 57 11.96 -4.93 -70.67
CA GLY A 57 12.14 -5.25 -69.26
C GLY A 57 12.18 -3.99 -68.40
N VAL A 58 12.13 -4.20 -67.09
CA VAL A 58 12.27 -3.17 -66.07
C VAL A 58 13.73 -3.09 -65.66
N VAL A 59 14.30 -1.89 -65.61
CA VAL A 59 15.67 -1.66 -65.16
C VAL A 59 15.79 -2.01 -63.67
N THR A 60 16.65 -2.96 -63.33
CA THR A 60 16.85 -3.46 -61.95
C THR A 60 18.12 -2.95 -61.29
N ALA A 61 19.14 -2.63 -62.08
CA ALA A 61 20.41 -2.08 -61.64
C ALA A 61 21.06 -1.26 -62.78
N VAL A 62 21.88 -0.27 -62.44
CA VAL A 62 22.58 0.60 -63.40
C VAL A 62 24.07 0.58 -63.10
N GLN A 63 24.88 0.23 -64.11
CA GLN A 63 26.33 0.20 -64.01
C GLN A 63 26.93 1.49 -64.60
N GLY A 64 26.85 2.58 -63.84
CA GLY A 64 27.35 3.89 -64.26
C GLY A 64 26.84 4.29 -65.65
N SER A 65 27.76 4.68 -66.55
CA SER A 65 27.44 4.98 -67.96
C SER A 65 27.67 3.82 -68.93
N LYS A 66 28.11 2.65 -68.44
CA LYS A 66 28.55 1.52 -69.28
C LYS A 66 27.41 0.58 -69.69
N GLY A 67 26.41 0.43 -68.83
CA GLY A 67 25.30 -0.48 -69.05
C GLY A 67 24.33 -0.51 -67.88
N PHE A 68 23.32 -1.36 -68.00
CA PHE A 68 22.28 -1.56 -66.98
C PHE A 68 21.67 -2.96 -67.12
N PHE A 69 20.99 -3.42 -66.08
CA PHE A 69 20.32 -4.72 -66.04
C PHE A 69 18.83 -4.51 -66.22
N ILE A 70 18.18 -5.38 -67.01
CA ILE A 70 16.73 -5.40 -67.15
C ILE A 70 16.19 -6.78 -66.78
N GLN A 71 14.99 -6.80 -66.19
CA GLN A 71 14.25 -8.03 -65.92
C GLN A 71 12.82 -7.99 -66.45
N ASN A 72 12.29 -9.16 -66.76
CA ASN A 72 10.87 -9.35 -67.00
C ASN A 72 10.33 -10.42 -66.05
N GLY A 73 9.67 -9.97 -64.97
CA GLY A 73 9.22 -10.84 -63.88
C GLY A 73 10.30 -11.12 -62.83
N THR A 74 10.10 -12.18 -62.06
CA THR A 74 11.03 -12.70 -61.04
C THR A 74 11.36 -14.16 -61.35
N GLY A 75 12.45 -14.68 -60.78
CA GLY A 75 12.83 -16.08 -60.93
C GLY A 75 13.92 -16.33 -61.99
N PRO A 76 14.22 -17.61 -62.28
CA PRO A 76 15.33 -17.98 -63.14
C PRO A 76 15.13 -17.47 -64.57
N TRP A 77 16.25 -17.13 -65.23
CA TRP A 77 16.35 -16.67 -66.62
C TRP A 77 15.60 -15.35 -66.90
N SER A 78 15.21 -14.61 -65.87
CA SER A 78 14.35 -13.43 -66.03
C SER A 78 15.11 -12.12 -66.27
N GLY A 79 16.45 -12.11 -66.17
CA GLY A 79 17.30 -10.94 -66.24
C GLY A 79 18.37 -10.99 -67.32
N VAL A 80 18.77 -9.84 -67.86
CA VAL A 80 19.86 -9.73 -68.84
C VAL A 80 20.60 -8.40 -68.70
N TYR A 81 21.90 -8.41 -68.94
CA TYR A 81 22.73 -7.22 -68.94
C TYR A 81 22.69 -6.52 -70.31
N VAL A 82 22.54 -5.19 -70.32
CA VAL A 82 22.53 -4.34 -71.52
C VAL A 82 23.82 -3.54 -71.54
N TYR A 83 24.71 -3.87 -72.48
CA TYR A 83 25.99 -3.18 -72.66
C TYR A 83 25.86 -2.06 -73.69
N LEU A 84 26.13 -0.82 -73.26
CA LEU A 84 25.90 0.36 -74.09
C LEU A 84 27.01 0.64 -75.10
N ARG A 85 28.21 0.06 -74.96
CA ARG A 85 29.37 0.29 -75.84
C ARG A 85 29.62 1.78 -76.17
N ASN A 86 29.11 2.28 -77.31
CA ASN A 86 29.20 3.66 -77.78
C ASN A 86 27.85 4.41 -77.78
N TYR A 87 26.76 3.74 -77.41
CA TYR A 87 25.44 4.31 -77.25
C TYR A 87 25.37 5.13 -75.95
N PRO A 88 24.90 6.39 -75.98
CA PRO A 88 24.77 7.19 -74.77
C PRO A 88 23.64 6.66 -73.88
N MET A 89 23.87 6.59 -72.57
CA MET A 89 22.83 6.28 -71.59
C MET A 89 21.64 7.25 -71.77
N PRO A 90 20.40 6.76 -71.91
CA PRO A 90 19.23 7.64 -71.93
C PRO A 90 19.14 8.45 -70.63
N ASN A 91 18.92 9.77 -70.74
CA ASN A 91 18.96 10.68 -69.59
C ASN A 91 17.88 10.43 -68.53
N ASP A 92 16.77 9.82 -68.94
CA ASP A 92 15.61 9.47 -68.12
C ASP A 92 15.64 8.02 -67.60
N LEU A 93 16.71 7.27 -67.89
CA LEU A 93 16.85 5.90 -67.44
C LEU A 93 17.29 5.84 -65.97
N THR A 94 16.39 5.35 -65.12
CA THR A 94 16.65 5.00 -63.71
C THR A 94 16.20 3.58 -63.41
N ILE A 95 16.63 3.02 -62.27
CA ILE A 95 16.01 1.80 -61.72
C ILE A 95 14.47 2.00 -61.68
N GLY A 96 13.71 0.99 -62.13
CA GLY A 96 12.26 1.05 -62.31
C GLY A 96 11.79 1.55 -63.68
N SER A 97 12.69 1.98 -64.57
CA SER A 97 12.32 2.34 -65.95
C SER A 97 11.90 1.09 -66.72
N TYR A 98 10.78 1.13 -67.43
CA TYR A 98 10.38 0.09 -68.37
C TYR A 98 10.92 0.45 -69.76
N VAL A 99 11.80 -0.38 -70.31
CA VAL A 99 12.54 -0.08 -71.53
C VAL A 99 12.29 -1.12 -72.62
N GLU A 100 12.33 -0.67 -73.86
CA GLU A 100 12.52 -1.52 -75.04
C GLU A 100 13.97 -1.43 -75.50
N VAL A 101 14.59 -2.58 -75.69
CA VAL A 101 15.99 -2.69 -76.10
C VAL A 101 16.06 -3.49 -77.39
N LYS A 102 16.61 -2.88 -78.43
CA LYS A 102 17.04 -3.59 -79.64
C LYS A 102 18.56 -3.72 -79.60
N GLY A 103 19.05 -4.94 -79.43
CA GLY A 103 20.47 -5.21 -79.20
C GLY A 103 20.93 -6.51 -79.85
N ASN A 104 22.24 -6.65 -80.02
CA ASN A 104 22.85 -7.90 -80.46
C ASN A 104 23.15 -8.79 -79.26
N VAL A 105 22.58 -9.99 -79.21
CA VAL A 105 22.87 -10.98 -78.16
C VAL A 105 24.32 -11.46 -78.33
N THR A 106 25.12 -11.26 -77.30
CA THR A 106 26.57 -11.49 -77.34
C THR A 106 27.00 -12.24 -76.10
N GLU A 107 27.81 -13.28 -76.29
CA GLU A 107 28.52 -13.95 -75.21
C GLU A 107 29.86 -13.27 -75.00
N TYR A 108 29.96 -12.42 -73.98
CA TYR A 108 31.17 -11.68 -73.67
C TYR A 108 31.88 -12.30 -72.47
N HIS A 109 32.93 -13.07 -72.74
CA HIS A 109 33.68 -13.80 -71.71
C HIS A 109 32.82 -14.70 -70.80
N GLY A 110 31.72 -15.24 -71.35
CA GLY A 110 30.78 -16.13 -70.65
C GLY A 110 29.60 -15.42 -70.00
N LEU A 111 29.44 -14.10 -70.18
CA LEU A 111 28.24 -13.35 -69.82
C LEU A 111 27.35 -13.17 -71.05
N THR A 112 26.05 -13.46 -70.93
CA THR A 112 25.04 -13.11 -71.93
C THR A 112 24.67 -11.63 -71.80
N GLU A 113 25.01 -10.84 -72.83
CA GLU A 113 24.70 -9.42 -72.88
C GLU A 113 23.97 -8.98 -74.17
N LEU A 114 23.17 -7.92 -74.05
CA LEU A 114 22.60 -7.19 -75.18
C LEU A 114 23.51 -6.00 -75.52
N SER A 115 24.33 -6.19 -76.55
CA SER A 115 25.29 -5.21 -77.03
C SER A 115 24.61 -4.16 -77.94
N ILE A 116 24.65 -2.89 -77.53
CA ILE A 116 23.97 -1.79 -78.23
C ILE A 116 24.96 -1.03 -79.12
N ASP A 117 24.79 -1.15 -80.44
CA ASP A 117 25.61 -0.49 -81.45
C ASP A 117 24.74 0.44 -82.30
N LYS A 118 24.84 1.74 -82.03
CA LYS A 118 24.03 2.77 -82.69
C LYS A 118 24.18 2.74 -84.22
N ASP A 119 25.37 2.43 -84.71
CA ASP A 119 25.70 2.45 -86.15
C ASP A 119 25.04 1.28 -86.89
N LYS A 120 24.62 0.24 -86.17
CA LYS A 120 23.83 -0.89 -86.68
C LYS A 120 22.32 -0.71 -86.48
N GLY A 121 21.88 0.45 -86.00
CA GLY A 121 20.47 0.74 -85.74
C GLY A 121 19.90 0.00 -84.52
N ASN A 122 20.76 -0.35 -83.56
CA ASN A 122 20.37 -0.82 -82.22
C ASN A 122 20.03 0.40 -81.35
N TYR A 123 19.12 0.22 -80.39
CA TYR A 123 18.62 1.33 -79.58
C TYR A 123 18.13 0.86 -78.21
N VAL A 124 18.04 1.84 -77.29
CA VAL A 124 17.33 1.73 -76.03
C VAL A 124 16.30 2.85 -75.99
N THR A 125 15.03 2.50 -75.75
CA THR A 125 13.92 3.44 -75.63
C THR A 125 13.23 3.24 -74.28
N VAL A 126 13.14 4.30 -73.48
CA VAL A 126 12.34 4.31 -72.25
C VAL A 126 10.87 4.44 -72.64
N LEU A 127 10.07 3.43 -72.28
CA LEU A 127 8.63 3.39 -72.56
C LEU A 127 7.78 3.94 -71.40
N GLY A 128 8.37 4.06 -70.21
CA GLY A 128 7.72 4.54 -69.00
C GLY A 128 8.40 3.96 -67.75
N THR A 129 7.63 3.77 -66.69
CA THR A 129 8.08 3.16 -65.43
C THR A 129 7.24 1.94 -65.08
N ALA A 130 7.82 0.97 -64.40
CA ALA A 130 7.14 -0.19 -63.83
C ALA A 130 7.76 -0.55 -62.47
N PRO A 131 7.04 -1.27 -61.58
CA PRO A 131 7.61 -1.75 -60.33
C PRO A 131 8.87 -2.60 -60.59
N VAL A 132 9.92 -2.34 -59.83
CA VAL A 132 11.12 -3.20 -59.83
C VAL A 132 10.68 -4.58 -59.34
N PRO A 133 11.04 -5.68 -60.04
CA PRO A 133 10.70 -7.01 -59.55
C PRO A 133 11.32 -7.28 -58.17
N GLU A 134 10.57 -7.94 -57.30
CA GLU A 134 11.05 -8.34 -55.98
C GLU A 134 12.26 -9.30 -56.10
N PRO A 135 13.30 -9.14 -55.27
CA PRO A 135 14.48 -9.99 -55.33
C PRO A 135 14.13 -11.45 -54.97
N VAL A 136 14.70 -12.40 -55.70
CA VAL A 136 14.53 -13.82 -55.40
C VAL A 136 15.41 -14.20 -54.21
N VAL A 137 14.80 -14.71 -53.12
CA VAL A 137 15.56 -15.18 -51.96
C VAL A 137 16.20 -16.52 -52.29
N LEU A 138 17.53 -16.60 -52.18
CA LEU A 138 18.31 -17.79 -52.48
C LEU A 138 19.30 -18.11 -51.36
N PRO A 139 19.57 -19.39 -51.10
CA PRO A 139 20.71 -19.76 -50.29
C PRO A 139 22.01 -19.45 -51.06
N THR A 140 23.07 -19.02 -50.38
CA THR A 140 24.30 -18.52 -51.02
C THR A 140 24.92 -19.55 -51.97
N GLY A 141 24.88 -20.84 -51.63
CA GLY A 141 25.40 -21.93 -52.45
C GLY A 141 24.66 -22.16 -53.78
N ASN A 142 23.45 -21.59 -53.93
CA ASN A 142 22.65 -21.72 -55.16
C ASN A 142 22.76 -20.51 -56.10
N VAL A 143 23.39 -19.42 -55.67
CA VAL A 143 23.50 -18.19 -56.48
C VAL A 143 24.40 -18.40 -57.71
N SER A 144 25.43 -19.22 -57.59
CA SER A 144 26.43 -19.45 -58.65
C SER A 144 25.92 -20.42 -59.74
N GLN A 145 24.83 -20.07 -60.41
CA GLN A 145 24.22 -20.85 -61.48
C GLN A 145 23.78 -19.93 -62.61
N GLU A 146 23.95 -20.39 -63.85
CA GLU A 146 23.62 -19.66 -65.08
C GLU A 146 22.20 -19.06 -65.06
N GLN A 147 21.23 -19.82 -64.54
CA GLN A 147 19.84 -19.38 -64.48
C GLN A 147 19.60 -18.10 -63.66
N TRP A 148 20.56 -17.67 -62.85
CA TRP A 148 20.46 -16.44 -62.07
C TRP A 148 21.17 -15.28 -62.72
N GLU A 149 21.89 -15.46 -63.83
CA GLU A 149 22.60 -14.38 -64.51
C GLU A 149 21.68 -13.19 -64.84
N GLY A 150 22.09 -11.99 -64.43
CA GLY A 150 21.32 -10.75 -64.58
C GLY A 150 20.10 -10.64 -63.68
N VAL A 151 19.79 -11.66 -62.87
CA VAL A 151 18.62 -11.69 -61.99
C VAL A 151 18.89 -10.96 -60.68
N LEU A 152 17.93 -10.19 -60.19
CA LEU A 152 17.95 -9.54 -58.88
C LEU A 152 17.62 -10.58 -57.80
N ILE A 153 18.56 -10.81 -56.89
CA ILE A 153 18.45 -11.81 -55.83
C ILE A 153 18.69 -11.20 -54.44
N LYS A 154 18.32 -11.94 -53.41
CA LYS A 154 18.59 -11.65 -51.99
C LYS A 154 19.17 -12.89 -51.32
N VAL A 155 20.28 -12.73 -50.63
CA VAL A 155 20.79 -13.74 -49.68
C VAL A 155 20.58 -13.23 -48.26
N GLU A 156 20.22 -14.12 -47.34
CA GLU A 156 19.88 -13.77 -45.95
C GLU A 156 20.75 -14.54 -44.97
N LYS A 157 20.97 -13.98 -43.77
CA LYS A 157 21.71 -14.62 -42.68
C LYS A 157 23.11 -15.10 -43.10
N VAL A 158 23.86 -14.22 -43.75
CA VAL A 158 25.18 -14.54 -44.28
C VAL A 158 26.30 -14.00 -43.38
N GLU A 159 27.42 -14.73 -43.35
CA GLU A 159 28.65 -14.33 -42.69
C GLU A 159 29.79 -14.17 -43.71
N VAL A 160 30.65 -13.17 -43.52
CA VAL A 160 31.85 -12.96 -44.33
C VAL A 160 32.89 -14.04 -44.03
N THR A 161 33.08 -14.95 -44.98
CA THR A 161 34.09 -16.02 -44.89
C THR A 161 35.47 -15.56 -45.38
N ASN A 162 35.50 -14.60 -46.30
CA ASN A 162 36.73 -13.96 -46.79
C ASN A 162 36.48 -12.48 -47.13
N GLU A 163 37.13 -11.58 -46.41
CA GLU A 163 36.98 -10.14 -46.54
C GLU A 163 37.65 -9.53 -47.79
N ASN A 164 38.54 -10.29 -48.45
CA ASN A 164 39.30 -9.79 -49.60
C ASN A 164 39.76 -10.94 -50.50
N LEU A 165 39.01 -11.19 -51.57
CA LEU A 165 39.39 -12.09 -52.66
C LEU A 165 40.30 -11.42 -53.70
N GLY A 166 40.60 -10.13 -53.53
CA GLY A 166 41.27 -9.28 -54.50
C GLY A 166 40.28 -8.55 -55.41
N TYR A 167 40.75 -7.53 -56.13
CA TYR A 167 39.97 -6.76 -57.12
C TYR A 167 38.67 -6.10 -56.63
N GLY A 168 38.47 -5.94 -55.31
CA GLY A 168 37.22 -5.39 -54.75
C GLY A 168 36.21 -6.47 -54.34
N GLU A 169 36.51 -7.73 -54.61
CA GLU A 169 35.65 -8.88 -54.33
C GLU A 169 35.82 -9.41 -52.91
N TRP A 170 34.73 -9.92 -52.34
CA TRP A 170 34.67 -10.56 -51.03
C TRP A 170 33.67 -11.73 -51.04
N GLU A 171 33.70 -12.56 -50.00
CA GLU A 171 32.94 -13.81 -49.94
C GLU A 171 32.03 -13.86 -48.71
N VAL A 172 30.79 -14.31 -48.91
CA VAL A 172 29.83 -14.60 -47.84
C VAL A 172 29.25 -16.00 -47.95
N ASN A 173 28.77 -16.52 -46.83
CA ASN A 173 28.15 -17.85 -46.77
C ASN A 173 27.04 -17.88 -45.70
N ASP A 174 25.91 -18.51 -46.01
CA ASP A 174 24.83 -18.83 -45.05
C ASP A 174 24.92 -20.27 -44.48
N GLY A 175 25.94 -21.03 -44.88
CA GLY A 175 26.15 -22.44 -44.56
C GLY A 175 25.83 -23.40 -45.71
N SER A 176 25.13 -22.95 -46.75
CA SER A 176 24.81 -23.75 -47.95
C SER A 176 25.95 -23.79 -48.97
N GLY A 177 26.90 -22.86 -48.91
CA GLY A 177 28.02 -22.73 -49.84
C GLY A 177 28.37 -21.25 -50.10
N PRO A 178 29.63 -20.91 -50.41
CA PRO A 178 30.04 -19.51 -50.54
C PRO A 178 29.49 -18.84 -51.81
N VAL A 179 29.28 -17.53 -51.75
CA VAL A 179 29.01 -16.66 -52.91
C VAL A 179 29.89 -15.42 -52.84
N ARG A 180 30.31 -14.93 -54.01
CA ARG A 180 31.10 -13.70 -54.12
C ARG A 180 30.21 -12.47 -54.21
N ILE A 181 30.66 -11.39 -53.58
CA ILE A 181 30.11 -10.05 -53.72
C ILE A 181 31.20 -9.18 -54.37
N ASP A 182 30.82 -8.32 -55.29
CA ASP A 182 31.76 -7.49 -56.06
C ASP A 182 31.36 -5.99 -56.00
N ASP A 183 32.27 -5.11 -56.43
CA ASP A 183 32.12 -3.66 -56.38
C ASP A 183 31.81 -3.01 -57.75
N LEU A 184 31.26 -3.77 -58.70
CA LEU A 184 30.96 -3.30 -60.06
C LEU A 184 29.99 -2.11 -60.05
N ILE A 185 29.02 -2.13 -59.11
CA ILE A 185 27.99 -1.10 -58.96
C ILE A 185 28.18 -0.33 -57.66
N TYR A 186 28.21 -1.03 -56.51
CA TYR A 186 28.37 -0.42 -55.20
C TYR A 186 29.54 -1.01 -54.44
N LYS A 187 30.45 -0.14 -54.00
CA LYS A 187 31.62 -0.54 -53.23
C LYS A 187 31.29 -0.64 -51.74
N TYR A 188 31.61 -1.80 -51.16
CA TYR A 188 31.55 -2.06 -49.72
C TYR A 188 32.87 -2.69 -49.25
N THR A 189 33.27 -2.46 -48.00
CA THR A 189 34.52 -3.03 -47.44
C THR A 189 34.17 -3.83 -46.18
N PRO A 190 34.06 -5.16 -46.27
CA PRO A 190 33.65 -6.01 -45.16
C PRO A 190 34.80 -6.30 -44.19
N GLN A 191 34.46 -6.86 -43.04
CA GLN A 191 35.41 -7.51 -42.13
C GLN A 191 35.12 -9.00 -42.04
N LYS A 192 36.16 -9.81 -41.84
CA LYS A 192 36.00 -11.25 -41.63
C LYS A 192 35.10 -11.54 -40.42
N GLY A 193 34.14 -12.45 -40.58
CA GLY A 193 33.16 -12.78 -39.54
C GLY A 193 32.06 -11.73 -39.34
N GLN A 194 32.05 -10.64 -40.12
CA GLN A 194 30.92 -9.72 -40.15
C GLN A 194 29.68 -10.44 -40.68
N LYS A 195 28.54 -10.17 -40.06
CA LYS A 195 27.26 -10.82 -40.38
C LYS A 195 26.27 -9.82 -40.96
N PHE A 196 25.45 -10.28 -41.88
CA PHE A 196 24.40 -9.48 -42.52
C PHE A 196 23.04 -10.16 -42.37
N GLU A 197 22.01 -9.36 -42.07
CA GLU A 197 20.63 -9.83 -42.18
C GLU A 197 20.30 -10.19 -43.62
N TYR A 198 20.71 -9.33 -44.56
CA TYR A 198 20.62 -9.61 -45.98
C TYR A 198 21.62 -8.83 -46.84
N ILE A 199 21.89 -9.39 -48.03
CA ILE A 199 22.54 -8.71 -49.14
C ILE A 199 21.67 -8.89 -50.39
N ILE A 200 21.36 -7.80 -51.08
CA ILE A 200 20.59 -7.77 -52.32
C ILE A 200 21.50 -7.34 -53.47
N GLY A 201 21.30 -7.88 -54.66
CA GLY A 201 22.04 -7.45 -55.84
C GLY A 201 21.66 -8.20 -57.08
N VAL A 202 22.10 -7.72 -58.25
CA VAL A 202 21.97 -8.48 -59.49
C VAL A 202 23.12 -9.47 -59.58
N VAL A 203 22.85 -10.68 -60.10
CA VAL A 203 23.94 -11.64 -60.33
C VAL A 203 24.66 -11.28 -61.63
N TYR A 204 25.98 -11.19 -61.56
CA TYR A 204 26.82 -10.86 -62.70
C TYR A 204 27.92 -11.91 -62.87
N TYR A 205 28.14 -12.37 -64.10
CA TYR A 205 29.22 -13.28 -64.43
C TYR A 205 30.43 -12.53 -64.97
N SER A 206 31.59 -12.74 -64.35
CA SER A 206 32.86 -12.29 -64.89
C SER A 206 34.03 -13.09 -64.37
N PHE A 207 35.09 -13.20 -65.18
CA PHE A 207 36.34 -13.88 -64.82
C PHE A 207 36.15 -15.30 -64.25
N GLY A 208 35.14 -16.03 -64.74
CA GLY A 208 34.85 -17.40 -64.32
C GLY A 208 33.93 -17.56 -63.11
N ASN A 209 33.34 -16.47 -62.59
CA ASN A 209 32.58 -16.48 -61.34
C ASN A 209 31.27 -15.71 -61.46
N PHE A 210 30.20 -16.27 -60.91
CA PHE A 210 28.98 -15.53 -60.58
C PHE A 210 29.18 -14.76 -59.28
N LYS A 211 28.73 -13.50 -59.28
CA LYS A 211 28.88 -12.57 -58.16
C LYS A 211 27.58 -11.81 -57.96
N ILE A 212 27.31 -11.40 -56.73
CA ILE A 212 26.22 -10.49 -56.42
C ILE A 212 26.78 -9.07 -56.50
N GLU A 213 26.09 -8.20 -57.23
CA GLU A 213 26.42 -6.78 -57.37
C GLU A 213 25.38 -5.94 -56.60
N PRO A 214 25.68 -5.52 -55.35
CA PRO A 214 24.81 -4.61 -54.61
C PRO A 214 24.64 -3.30 -55.37
N ARG A 215 23.43 -2.73 -55.36
CA ARG A 215 23.13 -1.52 -56.15
C ARG A 215 23.39 -0.25 -55.37
N SER A 216 23.30 -0.33 -54.03
CA SER A 216 23.48 0.78 -53.11
C SER A 216 23.73 0.28 -51.68
N ALA A 217 23.91 1.20 -50.74
CA ALA A 217 24.01 0.89 -49.31
C ALA A 217 22.74 0.19 -48.77
N ASP A 218 21.55 0.51 -49.30
CA ASP A 218 20.27 -0.07 -48.83
C ASP A 218 20.15 -1.57 -49.14
N ASP A 219 20.95 -2.07 -50.07
CA ASP A 219 21.00 -3.48 -50.39
C ASP A 219 21.88 -4.30 -49.42
N ILE A 220 22.59 -3.65 -48.49
CA ILE A 220 23.45 -4.31 -47.51
C ILE A 220 22.95 -3.96 -46.11
N LYS A 221 22.35 -4.95 -45.43
CA LYS A 221 21.85 -4.78 -44.06
C LYS A 221 22.72 -5.56 -43.09
N GLU A 222 23.58 -4.86 -42.36
CA GLU A 222 24.38 -5.44 -41.27
C GLU A 222 23.48 -6.00 -40.16
N TYR A 223 23.90 -7.13 -39.60
CA TYR A 223 23.24 -7.77 -38.47
C TYR A 223 23.75 -7.18 -37.14
N ILE A 224 22.81 -6.76 -36.30
CA ILE A 224 23.08 -6.31 -34.93
C ILE A 224 22.52 -7.38 -33.98
N PRO A 225 23.38 -8.04 -33.18
CA PRO A 225 22.93 -9.00 -32.17
C PRO A 225 21.89 -8.41 -31.21
N SER A 226 20.86 -9.20 -30.90
CA SER A 226 19.75 -8.77 -30.01
C SER A 226 19.49 -9.84 -28.96
N VAL A 227 20.35 -9.88 -27.93
CA VAL A 227 20.18 -10.77 -26.77
C VAL A 227 19.79 -9.93 -25.56
N LYS A 228 18.76 -10.35 -24.83
CA LYS A 228 18.26 -9.60 -23.66
C LYS A 228 17.81 -10.51 -22.54
N ILE A 229 17.81 -9.98 -21.32
CA ILE A 229 17.23 -10.64 -20.15
C ILE A 229 15.72 -10.39 -20.21
N THR A 230 14.91 -11.40 -20.45
CA THR A 230 13.45 -11.26 -20.48
C THR A 230 12.88 -11.21 -19.07
N THR A 231 13.35 -12.10 -18.19
CA THR A 231 12.91 -12.19 -16.79
C THR A 231 14.10 -12.26 -15.83
N LEU A 232 13.91 -11.72 -14.63
CA LEU A 232 14.78 -11.93 -13.48
C LEU A 232 13.86 -12.09 -12.28
N THR A 233 13.82 -13.29 -11.69
CA THR A 233 12.87 -13.64 -10.64
C THR A 233 13.58 -14.16 -9.41
N ALA A 234 13.11 -13.69 -8.25
CA ALA A 234 13.44 -14.15 -6.92
C ALA A 234 12.28 -13.75 -5.99
N PRO A 235 12.09 -14.38 -4.82
CA PRO A 235 11.11 -13.91 -3.85
C PRO A 235 11.49 -12.50 -3.36
N MET A 236 10.50 -11.68 -3.03
CA MET A 236 10.75 -10.33 -2.47
C MET A 236 11.42 -10.38 -1.08
N VAL A 237 11.16 -11.46 -0.34
CA VAL A 237 11.68 -11.70 1.00
C VAL A 237 12.29 -13.09 1.05
N ALA A 238 13.51 -13.18 1.56
CA ALA A 238 14.16 -14.45 1.90
C ALA A 238 14.35 -14.56 3.41
N TYR A 239 14.39 -15.79 3.91
CA TYR A 239 14.68 -16.06 5.31
C TYR A 239 16.13 -16.51 5.47
N LYS A 240 16.81 -15.93 6.45
CA LYS A 240 18.17 -16.34 6.83
C LYS A 240 18.23 -17.87 7.03
N GLY A 241 19.22 -18.51 6.40
CA GLY A 241 19.45 -19.95 6.46
C GLY A 241 18.49 -20.82 5.64
N THR A 242 17.60 -20.21 4.84
CA THR A 242 16.65 -20.94 3.96
C THR A 242 17.03 -20.74 2.50
N SER A 243 17.16 -21.82 1.74
CA SER A 243 17.49 -21.74 0.30
C SER A 243 16.32 -21.16 -0.51
N ILE A 244 16.64 -20.30 -1.47
CA ILE A 244 15.71 -19.76 -2.45
C ILE A 244 16.29 -19.91 -3.86
N LEU A 245 15.41 -19.97 -4.86
CA LEU A 245 15.80 -20.01 -6.27
C LEU A 245 15.80 -18.60 -6.86
N ILE A 246 16.87 -18.25 -7.55
CA ILE A 246 16.97 -17.08 -8.42
C ILE A 246 17.04 -17.58 -9.85
N GLU A 247 16.20 -17.04 -10.72
CA GLU A 247 16.09 -17.45 -12.12
C GLU A 247 16.16 -16.23 -13.02
N MET A 248 16.93 -16.34 -14.11
CA MET A 248 16.91 -15.36 -15.20
C MET A 248 16.71 -16.06 -16.54
N ASP A 249 15.79 -15.54 -17.34
CA ASP A 249 15.59 -15.98 -18.71
C ASP A 249 16.29 -15.03 -19.67
N ILE A 250 17.06 -15.60 -20.59
CA ILE A 250 17.83 -14.88 -21.58
C ILE A 250 17.32 -15.28 -22.96
N LYS A 251 16.81 -14.31 -23.72
CA LYS A 251 16.28 -14.55 -25.07
C LYS A 251 17.18 -13.96 -26.13
N ASN A 252 17.49 -14.75 -27.15
CA ASN A 252 18.09 -14.28 -28.39
C ASN A 252 16.97 -13.95 -29.39
N GLU A 253 16.73 -12.67 -29.64
CA GLU A 253 15.80 -12.18 -30.66
C GLU A 253 16.48 -11.91 -32.01
N GLY A 254 17.79 -12.17 -32.09
CA GLY A 254 18.57 -12.10 -33.30
C GLY A 254 18.35 -13.28 -34.25
N ASN A 255 18.93 -13.16 -35.44
CA ASN A 255 18.81 -14.14 -36.53
C ASN A 255 19.95 -15.16 -36.58
N PHE A 256 20.98 -14.97 -35.75
CA PHE A 256 22.13 -15.86 -35.62
C PHE A 256 22.21 -16.45 -34.21
N ASP A 257 22.88 -17.59 -34.10
CA ASP A 257 23.28 -18.15 -32.82
C ASP A 257 24.31 -17.23 -32.16
N GLU A 258 24.15 -16.98 -30.86
CA GLU A 258 24.99 -16.05 -30.10
C GLU A 258 25.66 -16.75 -28.92
N ASN A 259 26.95 -16.48 -28.73
CA ASN A 259 27.69 -16.90 -27.55
C ASN A 259 27.78 -15.73 -26.56
N VAL A 260 27.05 -15.83 -25.45
CA VAL A 260 26.96 -14.75 -24.46
C VAL A 260 27.46 -15.21 -23.09
N THR A 261 28.07 -14.29 -22.33
CA THR A 261 28.47 -14.54 -20.95
C THR A 261 27.44 -13.97 -20.00
N ALA A 262 26.75 -14.86 -19.28
CA ALA A 262 25.76 -14.51 -18.29
C ALA A 262 26.41 -14.46 -16.88
N VAL A 263 26.22 -13.35 -16.19
CA VAL A 263 26.77 -13.06 -14.87
C VAL A 263 25.63 -12.75 -13.91
N LEU A 264 25.57 -13.45 -12.79
CA LEU A 264 24.67 -13.14 -11.68
C LEU A 264 25.49 -12.76 -10.47
N SER A 265 25.13 -11.65 -9.82
CA SER A 265 25.76 -11.20 -8.58
C SER A 265 24.73 -10.82 -7.54
N ILE A 266 25.05 -11.05 -6.26
CA ILE A 266 24.19 -10.78 -5.11
C ILE A 266 24.99 -9.95 -4.11
N GLY A 267 24.52 -8.75 -3.79
CA GLY A 267 25.24 -7.81 -2.92
C GLY A 267 26.65 -7.49 -3.41
N GLY A 268 26.84 -7.44 -4.73
CA GLY A 268 28.14 -7.22 -5.38
C GLY A 268 29.05 -8.45 -5.49
N THR A 269 28.68 -9.61 -4.93
CA THR A 269 29.45 -10.85 -5.07
C THR A 269 28.96 -11.65 -6.28
N ILE A 270 29.86 -11.99 -7.20
CA ILE A 270 29.52 -12.83 -8.37
C ILE A 270 29.25 -14.27 -7.91
N VAL A 271 28.08 -14.79 -8.24
CA VAL A 271 27.63 -16.16 -7.91
C VAL A 271 27.50 -17.06 -9.15
N ILE A 272 27.26 -16.47 -10.32
CA ILE A 272 27.31 -17.16 -11.62
C ILE A 272 28.18 -16.34 -12.58
N ASN A 273 29.01 -17.04 -13.34
CA ASN A 273 29.70 -16.54 -14.52
C ASN A 273 29.81 -17.69 -15.52
N LYS A 274 28.93 -17.73 -16.52
CA LYS A 274 28.79 -18.86 -17.45
C LYS A 274 28.58 -18.35 -18.86
N THR A 275 29.33 -18.92 -19.82
CA THR A 275 29.08 -18.70 -21.25
C THR A 275 28.03 -19.69 -21.75
N LEU A 276 27.07 -19.18 -22.52
CA LEU A 276 25.94 -19.89 -23.08
C LEU A 276 25.89 -19.63 -24.58
N GLU A 277 25.65 -20.68 -25.36
CA GLU A 277 25.26 -20.55 -26.76
C GLU A 277 23.73 -20.51 -26.82
N ILE A 278 23.16 -19.40 -27.31
CA ILE A 278 21.72 -19.21 -27.40
C ILE A 278 21.35 -19.17 -28.88
N LYS A 279 20.61 -20.19 -29.32
CA LYS A 279 20.17 -20.31 -30.71
C LYS A 279 19.24 -19.16 -31.11
N ALA A 280 19.27 -18.78 -32.38
CA ALA A 280 18.43 -17.70 -32.90
C ALA A 280 16.94 -17.94 -32.58
N GLY A 281 16.29 -16.98 -31.94
CA GLY A 281 14.88 -17.07 -31.53
C GLY A 281 14.61 -17.81 -30.21
N GLU A 282 15.60 -18.52 -29.66
CA GLU A 282 15.45 -19.36 -28.47
C GLU A 282 15.67 -18.58 -27.16
N THR A 283 15.24 -19.20 -26.05
CA THR A 283 15.43 -18.69 -24.69
C THR A 283 16.17 -19.72 -23.84
N GLU A 284 17.21 -19.28 -23.14
CA GLU A 284 17.96 -20.08 -22.18
C GLU A 284 17.71 -19.56 -20.76
N THR A 285 17.48 -20.46 -19.82
CA THR A 285 17.21 -20.14 -18.42
C THR A 285 18.43 -20.45 -17.55
N VAL A 286 18.85 -19.49 -16.73
CA VAL A 286 19.92 -19.66 -15.75
C VAL A 286 19.37 -19.61 -14.34
N GLN A 287 19.62 -20.66 -13.58
CA GLN A 287 19.15 -20.83 -12.21
C GLN A 287 20.30 -20.85 -11.22
N TYR A 288 20.07 -20.27 -10.03
CA TYR A 288 20.99 -20.32 -8.91
C TYR A 288 20.23 -20.47 -7.59
N GLU A 289 20.60 -21.48 -6.81
CA GLU A 289 20.11 -21.64 -5.43
C GLU A 289 20.96 -20.83 -4.47
N TRP A 290 20.35 -19.89 -3.76
CA TRP A 290 21.01 -19.03 -2.78
C TRP A 290 20.46 -19.24 -1.38
N THR A 291 21.34 -19.46 -0.40
CA THR A 291 20.99 -19.55 1.02
C THR A 291 21.63 -18.38 1.80
N PRO A 292 20.90 -17.29 2.05
CA PRO A 292 21.45 -16.11 2.72
C PRO A 292 21.83 -16.40 4.18
N GLN A 293 23.01 -15.93 4.60
CA GLN A 293 23.50 -16.13 5.98
C GLN A 293 23.35 -14.88 6.86
N ASN A 294 23.17 -13.70 6.27
CA ASN A 294 23.10 -12.42 6.98
C ASN A 294 21.81 -11.69 6.64
N LEU A 295 21.32 -10.89 7.58
CA LEU A 295 20.11 -10.08 7.42
C LEU A 295 20.42 -8.80 6.62
N GLY A 296 19.38 -8.25 5.99
CA GLY A 296 19.43 -6.95 5.31
C GLY A 296 19.02 -7.02 3.84
N SER A 297 19.12 -5.87 3.18
CA SER A 297 18.77 -5.71 1.76
C SER A 297 19.93 -6.11 0.86
N TYR A 298 19.65 -6.94 -0.15
CA TYR A 298 20.61 -7.35 -1.17
C TYR A 298 20.11 -6.92 -2.55
N GLU A 299 21.02 -6.44 -3.38
CA GLU A 299 20.78 -6.25 -4.81
C GLU A 299 21.25 -7.49 -5.56
N ILE A 300 20.34 -8.07 -6.34
CA ILE A 300 20.63 -9.10 -7.33
C ILE A 300 20.81 -8.37 -8.66
N LYS A 301 22.00 -8.45 -9.24
CA LYS A 301 22.31 -7.94 -10.58
C LYS A 301 22.54 -9.12 -11.51
N ALA A 302 21.72 -9.20 -12.55
CA ALA A 302 21.86 -10.11 -13.68
C ALA A 302 22.38 -9.33 -14.89
N GLU A 303 23.43 -9.81 -15.52
CA GLU A 303 24.11 -9.14 -16.63
C GLU A 303 24.43 -10.15 -17.73
N ILE A 304 24.19 -9.73 -18.97
CA ILE A 304 24.72 -10.36 -20.16
C ILE A 304 25.82 -9.44 -20.67
N VAL A 305 27.08 -9.86 -20.54
CA VAL A 305 28.24 -8.98 -20.76
C VAL A 305 28.21 -8.37 -22.16
N GLY A 306 28.09 -7.05 -22.24
CA GLY A 306 28.03 -6.30 -23.50
C GLY A 306 26.65 -6.19 -24.15
N TYR A 307 25.59 -6.71 -23.51
CA TYR A 307 24.23 -6.75 -24.07
C TYR A 307 23.18 -6.07 -23.18
N ASP A 308 22.91 -6.62 -22.00
CA ASP A 308 21.78 -6.21 -21.17
C ASP A 308 22.09 -6.40 -19.67
N THR A 309 21.41 -5.65 -18.82
CA THR A 309 21.56 -5.75 -17.36
C THR A 309 20.24 -5.47 -16.66
N LYS A 310 19.87 -6.33 -15.71
CA LYS A 310 18.71 -6.17 -14.83
C LYS A 310 19.07 -6.26 -13.36
N TYR A 311 18.24 -5.61 -12.56
CA TYR A 311 18.39 -5.53 -11.11
C TYR A 311 17.11 -5.97 -10.42
N LEU A 312 17.26 -6.61 -9.28
CA LEU A 312 16.18 -6.98 -8.37
C LEU A 312 16.66 -6.78 -6.93
N SER A 313 15.81 -6.26 -6.06
CA SER A 313 16.12 -6.13 -4.64
C SER A 313 15.40 -7.22 -3.84
N ILE A 314 16.10 -7.79 -2.87
CA ILE A 314 15.56 -8.79 -1.95
C ILE A 314 15.90 -8.43 -0.50
N GLU A 315 14.92 -8.55 0.39
CA GLU A 315 15.12 -8.34 1.82
C GLU A 315 15.31 -9.68 2.54
N VAL A 316 16.42 -9.84 3.25
CA VAL A 316 16.67 -11.02 4.09
C VAL A 316 16.26 -10.70 5.52
N VAL A 317 15.21 -11.37 5.99
CA VAL A 317 14.69 -11.24 7.36
C VAL A 317 14.90 -12.51 8.17
N GLU A 318 14.74 -12.39 9.49
CA GLU A 318 14.79 -13.56 10.37
C GLU A 318 13.60 -14.48 10.11
N HIS A 319 13.81 -15.79 10.20
CA HIS A 319 12.76 -16.75 9.94
C HIS A 319 11.61 -16.56 10.97
N PRO A 320 10.33 -16.45 10.55
CA PRO A 320 9.21 -16.18 11.46
C PRO A 320 9.13 -17.15 12.65
N ARG A 321 9.42 -18.43 12.43
CA ARG A 321 9.53 -19.44 13.51
C ARG A 321 10.52 -19.07 14.62
N ILE A 322 11.67 -18.49 14.28
CA ILE A 322 12.68 -18.06 15.26
C ILE A 322 12.13 -16.91 16.10
N VAL A 323 11.54 -15.90 15.44
CA VAL A 323 10.91 -14.75 16.12
C VAL A 323 9.80 -15.20 17.07
N ILE A 324 8.90 -16.08 16.59
CA ILE A 324 7.80 -16.60 17.40
C ILE A 324 8.32 -17.43 18.59
N ASN A 325 9.39 -18.21 18.41
CA ASN A 325 10.04 -18.94 19.51
C ASN A 325 10.60 -18.00 20.60
N TYR A 326 11.19 -16.87 20.22
CA TYR A 326 11.64 -15.85 21.18
C TYR A 326 10.46 -15.24 21.94
N LEU A 327 9.38 -14.87 21.24
CA LEU A 327 8.17 -14.35 21.87
C LEU A 327 7.56 -15.37 22.84
N LEU A 328 7.53 -16.65 22.46
CA LEU A 328 7.04 -17.73 23.33
C LEU A 328 7.79 -17.75 24.66
N LYS A 329 9.13 -17.80 24.60
CA LYS A 329 9.99 -17.81 25.79
C LYS A 329 9.84 -16.53 26.62
N PHE A 330 9.73 -15.38 25.95
CA PHE A 330 9.54 -14.10 26.61
C PHE A 330 8.24 -14.05 27.42
N TYR A 331 7.11 -14.37 26.80
CA TYR A 331 5.81 -14.33 27.47
C TYR A 331 5.65 -15.44 28.50
N ASP A 332 6.17 -16.65 28.24
CA ASP A 332 6.21 -17.73 29.23
C ASP A 332 6.92 -17.28 30.50
N PHE A 333 8.14 -16.72 30.37
CA PHE A 333 8.92 -16.27 31.50
C PHE A 333 8.20 -15.15 32.27
N ARG A 334 7.75 -14.10 31.56
CA ARG A 334 7.08 -12.94 32.16
C ARG A 334 5.77 -13.30 32.85
N TYR A 335 5.02 -14.25 32.29
CA TYR A 335 3.76 -14.69 32.86
C TYR A 335 3.98 -15.62 34.04
N THR A 336 4.69 -16.74 33.84
CA THR A 336 4.82 -17.80 34.85
C THR A 336 5.70 -17.42 36.04
N ARG A 337 6.76 -16.63 35.84
CA ARG A 337 7.68 -16.21 36.91
C ARG A 337 7.35 -14.83 37.48
N GLY A 338 6.49 -14.05 36.81
CA GLY A 338 6.21 -12.66 37.17
C GLY A 338 4.74 -12.44 37.50
N LEU A 339 3.93 -12.23 36.48
CA LEU A 339 2.56 -11.75 36.63
C LEU A 339 1.64 -12.76 37.35
N ARG A 340 1.72 -14.04 36.97
CA ARG A 340 0.77 -15.06 37.42
C ARG A 340 0.80 -15.29 38.94
N PRO A 341 1.96 -15.48 39.61
CA PRO A 341 2.00 -15.66 41.07
C PRO A 341 1.47 -14.44 41.85
N ILE A 342 1.71 -13.23 41.33
CA ILE A 342 1.22 -11.98 41.93
C ILE A 342 -0.31 -11.93 41.84
N PHE A 343 -0.84 -12.21 40.65
CA PHE A 343 -2.27 -12.27 40.40
C PHE A 343 -2.97 -13.34 41.26
N GLU A 344 -2.43 -14.55 41.34
CA GLU A 344 -3.01 -15.63 42.16
C GLU A 344 -3.12 -15.24 43.63
N LYS A 345 -2.09 -14.59 44.19
CA LYS A 345 -2.12 -14.09 45.58
C LYS A 345 -3.21 -13.03 45.76
N GLN A 346 -3.31 -12.08 44.85
CA GLN A 346 -4.29 -11.01 44.93
C GLN A 346 -5.72 -11.52 44.75
N TYR A 347 -5.92 -12.43 43.79
CA TYR A 347 -7.22 -13.04 43.51
C TYR A 347 -7.69 -13.93 44.69
N ALA A 348 -6.77 -14.62 45.37
CA ALA A 348 -7.08 -15.37 46.59
C ALA A 348 -7.60 -14.44 47.71
N GLN A 349 -6.91 -13.33 47.97
CA GLN A 349 -7.36 -12.34 48.96
C GLN A 349 -8.73 -11.76 48.60
N TYR A 350 -8.92 -11.37 47.34
CA TYR A 350 -10.20 -10.90 46.82
C TYR A 350 -11.33 -11.93 47.02
N SER A 351 -11.07 -13.19 46.68
CA SER A 351 -12.06 -14.28 46.78
C SER A 351 -12.43 -14.61 48.23
N GLU A 352 -11.47 -14.54 49.15
CA GLU A 352 -11.69 -14.77 50.59
C GLU A 352 -12.62 -13.71 51.18
N ILE A 353 -12.34 -12.42 50.92
CA ILE A 353 -13.18 -11.30 51.36
C ILE A 353 -14.60 -11.42 50.80
N LEU A 354 -14.72 -11.72 49.50
CA LEU A 354 -16.02 -11.88 48.85
C LEU A 354 -16.82 -13.03 49.46
N THR A 355 -16.16 -14.15 49.79
CA THR A 355 -16.80 -15.30 50.43
C THR A 355 -17.28 -14.95 51.83
N GLU A 356 -16.49 -14.20 52.60
CA GLU A 356 -16.85 -13.77 53.96
C GLU A 356 -18.05 -12.82 53.94
N LEU A 357 -18.03 -11.78 53.09
CA LEU A 357 -19.13 -10.84 52.90
C LEU A 357 -20.44 -11.54 52.52
N ARG A 358 -20.38 -12.47 51.56
CA ARG A 358 -21.54 -13.27 51.16
C ARG A 358 -22.01 -14.20 52.28
N GLY A 359 -21.09 -14.71 53.10
CA GLY A 359 -21.40 -15.49 54.30
C GLY A 359 -22.20 -14.70 55.36
N TYR A 360 -21.98 -13.40 55.44
CA TYR A 360 -22.77 -12.48 56.27
C TYR A 360 -24.09 -12.03 55.61
N GLY A 361 -24.38 -12.47 54.38
CA GLY A 361 -25.59 -12.09 53.65
C GLY A 361 -25.60 -10.62 53.20
N VAL A 362 -24.42 -10.02 53.04
CA VAL A 362 -24.26 -8.63 52.59
C VAL A 362 -24.69 -8.52 51.13
N ASP A 363 -25.58 -7.58 50.85
CA ASP A 363 -25.90 -7.19 49.48
C ASP A 363 -24.80 -6.25 48.95
N LEU A 364 -24.04 -6.73 47.96
CA LEU A 364 -22.96 -5.95 47.34
C LEU A 364 -23.48 -5.04 46.23
N GLY A 365 -24.76 -5.17 45.86
CA GLY A 365 -25.48 -4.38 44.87
C GLY A 365 -24.59 -3.90 43.71
N PRO A 366 -24.24 -2.60 43.68
CA PRO A 366 -23.32 -1.98 42.73
C PRO A 366 -22.00 -2.70 42.39
N ILE A 367 -21.40 -3.48 43.28
CA ILE A 367 -20.11 -4.09 43.00
C ILE A 367 -20.28 -5.40 42.20
N GLU A 368 -21.48 -5.99 42.19
CA GLU A 368 -21.74 -7.31 41.61
C GLU A 368 -21.45 -7.37 40.10
N ASP A 369 -21.71 -6.29 39.35
CA ASP A 369 -21.37 -6.19 37.93
C ASP A 369 -19.85 -6.33 37.69
N ARG A 370 -19.04 -5.65 38.51
CA ARG A 370 -17.58 -5.68 38.44
C ARG A 370 -17.03 -7.05 38.87
N ILE A 371 -17.65 -7.66 39.88
CA ILE A 371 -17.35 -9.02 40.32
C ILE A 371 -17.61 -10.03 39.19
N ASN A 372 -18.76 -9.93 38.51
CA ASN A 372 -19.12 -10.80 37.40
C ASN A 372 -18.17 -10.65 36.22
N GLU A 373 -17.77 -9.42 35.89
CA GLU A 373 -16.77 -9.17 34.85
C GLU A 373 -15.42 -9.82 35.20
N ILE A 374 -14.95 -9.64 36.44
CA ILE A 374 -13.71 -10.28 36.93
C ILE A 374 -13.81 -11.80 36.81
N ASN A 375 -14.93 -12.40 37.24
CA ASN A 375 -15.12 -13.85 37.20
C ASN A 375 -15.06 -14.40 35.76
N GLU A 376 -15.72 -13.73 34.81
CA GLU A 376 -15.68 -14.15 33.40
C GLU A 376 -14.28 -14.01 32.80
N LYS A 377 -13.55 -12.94 33.14
CA LYS A 377 -12.16 -12.78 32.70
C LYS A 377 -11.23 -13.82 33.30
N VAL A 378 -11.39 -14.16 34.58
CA VAL A 378 -10.64 -15.25 35.24
C VAL A 378 -10.85 -16.57 34.50
N LYS A 379 -12.09 -16.88 34.13
CA LYS A 379 -12.41 -18.08 33.34
C LYS A 379 -11.67 -18.09 31.99
N GLN A 380 -11.63 -16.96 31.29
CA GLN A 380 -10.88 -16.84 30.02
C GLN A 380 -9.36 -16.94 30.22
N ILE A 381 -8.83 -16.39 31.31
CA ILE A 381 -7.42 -16.52 31.69
C ILE A 381 -7.07 -18.00 31.87
N GLU A 382 -7.87 -18.74 32.65
CA GLU A 382 -7.65 -20.18 32.88
C GLU A 382 -7.79 -21.00 31.59
N GLU A 383 -8.78 -20.70 30.74
CA GLU A 383 -8.95 -21.37 29.46
C GLU A 383 -7.72 -21.21 28.57
N HIS A 384 -7.24 -19.97 28.40
CA HIS A 384 -6.07 -19.70 27.57
C HIS A 384 -4.79 -20.25 28.18
N TYR A 385 -4.61 -20.15 29.49
CA TYR A 385 -3.42 -20.69 30.13
C TYR A 385 -3.38 -22.23 30.11
N SER A 386 -4.52 -22.89 30.28
CA SER A 386 -4.62 -24.36 30.17
C SER A 386 -4.28 -24.84 28.75
N LYS A 387 -4.88 -24.21 27.73
CA LYS A 387 -4.52 -24.48 26.32
C LYS A 387 -3.04 -24.26 26.05
N TYR A 388 -2.45 -23.22 26.64
CA TYR A 388 -1.02 -23.00 26.55
C TYR A 388 -0.20 -24.18 27.13
N LEU A 389 -0.54 -24.65 28.35
CA LEU A 389 0.16 -25.75 29.01
C LEU A 389 0.07 -27.06 28.20
N GLU A 390 -1.10 -27.37 27.64
CA GLU A 390 -1.31 -28.52 26.76
C GLU A 390 -0.40 -28.47 25.52
N LEU A 391 -0.25 -27.29 24.93
CA LEU A 391 0.48 -27.11 23.67
C LEU A 391 1.99 -26.92 23.87
N LYS A 392 2.43 -26.40 25.03
CA LYS A 392 3.83 -26.02 25.27
C LYS A 392 4.79 -27.19 25.14
N SER A 393 4.41 -28.39 25.59
CA SER A 393 5.26 -29.59 25.54
C SER A 393 5.40 -30.18 24.14
N ILE A 394 4.40 -30.00 23.27
CA ILE A 394 4.33 -30.59 21.93
C ILE A 394 4.98 -29.68 20.87
N TYR A 395 4.83 -28.36 21.02
CA TYR A 395 5.07 -27.41 19.92
C TYR A 395 6.23 -26.44 20.15
N TRP A 396 7.10 -26.72 21.11
CA TRP A 396 8.25 -25.85 21.43
C TRP A 396 9.27 -25.75 20.28
N THR A 397 9.22 -26.66 19.31
CA THR A 397 10.19 -26.78 18.21
C THR A 397 9.56 -26.65 16.82
N GLU A 398 8.32 -27.11 16.58
CA GLU A 398 7.74 -27.19 15.23
C GLU A 398 6.71 -26.09 14.89
N TYR A 399 5.81 -25.71 15.81
CA TYR A 399 4.69 -24.78 15.55
C TYR A 399 4.44 -23.79 16.70
N PRO A 400 5.35 -22.84 16.96
CA PRO A 400 5.29 -22.01 18.16
C PRO A 400 4.18 -20.94 18.15
N LEU A 401 3.48 -20.75 17.03
CA LEU A 401 2.46 -19.70 16.89
C LEU A 401 1.24 -19.92 17.81
N THR A 402 0.76 -21.16 17.86
CA THR A 402 -0.41 -21.54 18.67
C THR A 402 -0.17 -21.34 20.16
N PRO A 403 0.90 -21.89 20.77
CA PRO A 403 1.17 -21.66 22.19
C PRO A 403 1.47 -20.18 22.50
N VAL A 404 2.14 -19.42 21.60
CA VAL A 404 2.35 -17.96 21.76
C VAL A 404 1.03 -17.22 21.89
N THR A 405 0.06 -17.55 21.07
CA THR A 405 -1.23 -16.86 21.05
C THR A 405 -1.94 -17.01 22.39
N HIS A 406 -1.93 -18.22 22.95
CA HIS A 406 -2.56 -18.53 24.22
C HIS A 406 -1.87 -17.88 25.42
N ILE A 407 -0.53 -17.97 25.52
CA ILE A 407 0.19 -17.35 26.64
C ILE A 407 0.10 -15.82 26.62
N ARG A 408 0.06 -15.20 25.43
CA ARG A 408 -0.12 -13.75 25.29
C ARG A 408 -1.51 -13.32 25.75
N LYS A 409 -2.56 -14.03 25.33
CA LYS A 409 -3.93 -13.73 25.77
C LYS A 409 -4.07 -13.86 27.28
N ALA A 410 -3.57 -14.95 27.86
CA ALA A 410 -3.55 -15.13 29.31
C ALA A 410 -2.80 -13.98 30.01
N TYR A 411 -1.64 -13.57 29.50
CA TYR A 411 -0.87 -12.45 30.05
C TYR A 411 -1.64 -11.12 30.07
N PHE A 412 -2.22 -10.71 28.93
CA PHE A 412 -2.92 -9.41 28.85
C PHE A 412 -4.24 -9.40 29.61
N LEU A 413 -5.03 -10.48 29.52
CA LEU A 413 -6.25 -10.61 30.32
C LEU A 413 -5.95 -10.56 31.82
N THR A 414 -4.86 -11.19 32.26
CA THR A 414 -4.46 -11.16 33.67
C THR A 414 -4.10 -9.76 34.13
N ARG A 415 -3.35 -8.98 33.34
CA ARG A 415 -3.03 -7.59 33.69
C ARG A 415 -4.27 -6.74 33.86
N GLU A 416 -5.19 -6.82 32.91
CA GLU A 416 -6.44 -6.07 32.95
C GLU A 416 -7.30 -6.48 34.14
N THR A 417 -7.37 -7.77 34.43
CA THR A 417 -8.14 -8.30 35.57
C THR A 417 -7.51 -7.92 36.91
N GLU A 418 -6.17 -7.92 37.00
CA GLU A 418 -5.42 -7.46 38.18
C GLU A 418 -5.78 -6.00 38.53
N GLU A 419 -5.83 -5.12 37.53
CA GLU A 419 -6.19 -3.71 37.70
C GLU A 419 -7.64 -3.56 38.21
N LYS A 420 -8.59 -4.33 37.66
CA LYS A 420 -9.98 -4.33 38.12
C LYS A 420 -10.12 -4.82 39.57
N ILE A 421 -9.38 -5.87 39.95
CA ILE A 421 -9.38 -6.33 41.34
C ILE A 421 -8.78 -5.24 42.25
N LYS A 422 -7.70 -4.55 41.85
CA LYS A 422 -7.11 -3.46 42.65
C LYS A 422 -8.10 -2.33 42.92
N GLU A 423 -8.99 -2.06 41.98
CA GLU A 423 -9.99 -1.00 42.12
C GLU A 423 -11.06 -1.31 43.17
N ILE A 424 -11.56 -2.55 43.21
CA ILE A 424 -12.67 -2.91 44.11
C ILE A 424 -12.22 -3.49 45.46
N LEU A 425 -10.99 -3.99 45.56
CA LEU A 425 -10.47 -4.62 46.77
C LEU A 425 -10.49 -3.69 48.01
N PRO A 426 -10.18 -2.38 47.93
CA PRO A 426 -10.31 -1.46 49.06
C PRO A 426 -11.75 -1.33 49.54
N ILE A 427 -12.72 -1.26 48.62
CA ILE A 427 -14.14 -1.12 48.92
C ILE A 427 -14.63 -2.37 49.66
N LEU A 428 -14.31 -3.55 49.13
CA LEU A 428 -14.68 -4.83 49.76
C LEU A 428 -14.07 -4.97 51.17
N ASN A 429 -12.83 -4.53 51.38
CA ASN A 429 -12.22 -4.53 52.72
C ASN A 429 -12.93 -3.57 53.68
N ALA A 430 -13.27 -2.35 53.23
CA ALA A 430 -13.98 -1.37 54.05
C ALA A 430 -15.37 -1.88 54.44
N THR A 431 -16.12 -2.43 53.47
CA THR A 431 -17.42 -3.06 53.72
C THR A 431 -17.30 -4.21 54.72
N LEU A 432 -16.27 -5.06 54.58
CA LEU A 432 -16.07 -6.17 55.52
C LEU A 432 -15.78 -5.68 56.94
N GLN A 433 -14.98 -4.62 57.08
CA GLN A 433 -14.70 -4.02 58.37
C GLN A 433 -15.97 -3.45 59.00
N GLU A 434 -16.79 -2.71 58.25
CA GLU A 434 -18.05 -2.16 58.72
C GLU A 434 -19.02 -3.25 59.18
N VAL A 435 -19.17 -4.32 58.40
CA VAL A 435 -20.01 -5.47 58.76
C VAL A 435 -19.53 -6.11 60.06
N ARG A 436 -18.21 -6.29 60.24
CA ARG A 436 -17.63 -6.83 61.48
C ARG A 436 -17.89 -5.91 62.68
N GLU A 437 -17.83 -4.59 62.50
CA GLU A 437 -18.14 -3.61 63.55
C GLU A 437 -19.62 -3.62 63.93
N LEU A 438 -20.53 -3.69 62.96
CA LEU A 438 -21.97 -3.80 63.19
C LEU A 438 -22.33 -5.07 63.96
N ILE A 439 -21.75 -6.21 63.58
CA ILE A 439 -21.93 -7.48 64.30
C ILE A 439 -21.42 -7.37 65.75
N ALA A 440 -20.26 -6.75 65.96
CA ALA A 440 -19.70 -6.54 67.31
C ALA A 440 -20.59 -5.63 68.18
N GLN A 441 -21.18 -4.59 67.60
CA GLN A 441 -22.12 -3.70 68.31
C GLN A 441 -23.42 -4.44 68.70
N GLN A 442 -23.97 -5.27 67.82
CA GLN A 442 -25.15 -6.09 68.10
C GLN A 442 -24.87 -7.13 69.21
N ALA A 443 -23.67 -7.71 69.23
CA ALA A 443 -23.24 -8.64 70.27
C ALA A 443 -23.06 -7.96 71.64
N ASN A 444 -22.65 -6.68 71.68
CA ASN A 444 -22.49 -5.93 72.94
C ASN A 444 -23.83 -5.40 73.52
N GLN A 445 -24.86 -5.20 72.68
CA GLN A 445 -26.19 -4.74 73.13
C GLN A 445 -27.06 -5.87 73.74
N THR A 446 -26.65 -7.14 73.61
CA THR A 446 -27.42 -8.31 74.06
C THR A 446 -27.01 -8.88 75.42
N LEU A 447 -26.12 -8.22 76.17
CA LEU A 447 -25.72 -8.62 77.53
C LEU A 447 -26.49 -7.83 78.61
N PRO A 448 -27.27 -8.47 79.50
CA PRO A 448 -27.92 -7.77 80.61
C PRO A 448 -26.94 -7.48 81.76
N THR A 449 -27.04 -6.26 82.29
CA THR A 449 -26.54 -5.87 83.61
C THR A 449 -27.28 -6.62 84.72
N GLU A 450 -26.59 -7.39 85.57
CA GLU A 450 -26.97 -7.59 86.96
C GLU A 450 -25.83 -8.13 87.85
N ASN A 451 -25.96 -7.81 89.14
CA ASN A 451 -24.97 -7.76 90.22
C ASN A 451 -24.60 -9.12 90.88
N GLU A 452 -23.45 -9.10 91.58
CA GLU A 452 -23.07 -9.79 92.86
C GLU A 452 -23.82 -11.10 93.27
N THR A 453 -23.23 -12.27 93.56
CA THR A 453 -22.18 -12.60 94.56
C THR A 453 -21.81 -14.11 94.54
N THR A 454 -20.51 -14.42 94.68
CA THR A 454 -19.85 -15.65 95.21
C THR A 454 -19.86 -17.02 94.48
N PRO A 455 -18.81 -17.86 94.65
CA PRO A 455 -18.30 -18.76 93.61
C PRO A 455 -18.50 -20.27 93.87
N GLY A 456 -18.71 -21.04 92.79
CA GLY A 456 -18.67 -22.51 92.77
C GLY A 456 -18.25 -23.04 91.40
N PRO A 457 -17.52 -24.18 91.31
CA PRO A 457 -16.56 -24.41 90.24
C PRO A 457 -17.13 -25.08 88.98
N SER A 458 -16.74 -24.52 87.84
CA SER A 458 -16.32 -25.13 86.58
C SER A 458 -16.94 -26.47 86.16
N ASN A 459 -17.94 -26.39 85.29
CA ASN A 459 -18.15 -27.36 84.22
C ASN A 459 -18.40 -26.58 82.92
N ILE A 460 -17.39 -26.53 82.06
CA ILE A 460 -17.48 -25.92 80.72
C ILE A 460 -18.11 -26.96 79.80
N THR A 461 -19.44 -26.90 79.69
CA THR A 461 -20.18 -27.49 78.58
C THR A 461 -20.46 -26.38 77.57
N GLN A 462 -20.20 -26.65 76.29
CA GLN A 462 -20.43 -25.76 75.15
C GLN A 462 -21.75 -24.98 75.26
N PRO A 463 -21.78 -23.68 74.96
CA PRO A 463 -23.02 -23.02 74.58
C PRO A 463 -23.41 -23.52 73.20
N SER A 464 -24.59 -24.12 73.12
CA SER A 464 -25.32 -24.42 71.91
C SER A 464 -25.36 -23.21 70.97
N ASN A 465 -25.19 -23.46 69.67
CA ASN A 465 -25.51 -22.55 68.57
C ASN A 465 -26.92 -21.97 68.77
N GLN A 466 -27.03 -20.83 69.44
CA GLN A 466 -28.17 -19.97 69.30
C GLN A 466 -28.03 -19.31 67.94
N THR A 467 -28.90 -19.73 67.03
CA THR A 467 -29.14 -19.11 65.74
C THR A 467 -29.44 -17.64 65.99
N MET A 468 -28.45 -16.76 65.78
CA MET A 468 -28.71 -15.33 65.66
C MET A 468 -29.68 -15.17 64.50
N ASN A 469 -30.85 -14.60 64.76
CA ASN A 469 -31.74 -14.14 63.70
C ASN A 469 -30.91 -13.28 62.75
N GLN A 470 -30.72 -13.74 61.51
CA GLN A 470 -30.04 -13.00 60.46
C GLN A 470 -30.89 -11.79 60.08
N THR A 471 -30.81 -10.71 60.85
CA THR A 471 -31.04 -9.38 60.32
C THR A 471 -30.07 -9.20 59.17
N GLN A 472 -30.57 -9.07 57.93
CA GLN A 472 -29.73 -8.73 56.78
C GLN A 472 -28.93 -7.47 57.11
N ILE A 473 -27.60 -7.59 57.11
CA ILE A 473 -26.71 -6.46 57.27
C ILE A 473 -26.64 -5.78 55.91
N THR A 474 -27.44 -4.73 55.73
CA THR A 474 -27.43 -3.92 54.51
C THR A 474 -26.38 -2.82 54.68
N VAL A 475 -25.26 -2.95 53.96
CA VAL A 475 -24.28 -1.87 53.79
C VAL A 475 -24.56 -1.18 52.46
N LYS A 476 -24.85 0.12 52.47
CA LYS A 476 -25.13 0.88 51.26
C LYS A 476 -23.80 1.30 50.62
N ILE A 477 -23.51 0.79 49.42
CA ILE A 477 -22.34 1.21 48.63
C ILE A 477 -22.79 2.32 47.69
N VAL A 478 -22.32 3.55 47.92
CA VAL A 478 -22.73 4.71 47.14
C VAL A 478 -22.07 4.69 45.75
N ARG A 479 -22.89 4.90 44.71
CA ARG A 479 -22.45 5.06 43.32
C ARG A 479 -22.64 6.50 42.85
N VAL A 480 -21.56 7.09 42.32
CA VAL A 480 -21.52 8.44 41.74
C VAL A 480 -21.36 8.34 40.22
N LEU A 481 -22.24 9.03 39.49
CA LEU A 481 -22.08 9.28 38.05
C LEU A 481 -21.58 10.71 37.85
N ILE A 482 -20.46 10.86 37.14
CA ILE A 482 -20.02 12.17 36.64
C ILE A 482 -20.40 12.25 35.16
N ASP A 483 -21.18 13.28 34.81
CA ASP A 483 -21.56 13.49 33.43
C ASP A 483 -20.42 14.14 32.63
N SER A 484 -20.08 13.52 31.51
CA SER A 484 -19.11 13.99 30.53
C SER A 484 -19.63 13.82 29.08
N SER A 485 -20.94 13.59 28.89
CA SER A 485 -21.56 13.34 27.57
C SER A 485 -22.00 14.60 26.82
N HIS A 486 -21.94 15.79 27.44
CA HIS A 486 -22.40 17.06 26.88
C HIS A 486 -21.25 18.05 26.60
N ASP A 487 -20.09 17.54 26.16
CA ASP A 487 -18.85 18.29 25.90
C ASP A 487 -18.41 19.18 27.07
N GLN A 488 -18.49 18.67 28.30
CA GLN A 488 -18.06 19.40 29.49
C GLN A 488 -16.58 19.81 29.37
N TYR A 489 -16.30 21.11 29.51
CA TYR A 489 -14.91 21.57 29.62
C TYR A 489 -14.21 20.99 30.85
N TYR A 490 -14.95 20.86 31.96
CA TYR A 490 -14.49 20.23 33.20
C TYR A 490 -14.88 18.76 33.21
N ASN A 491 -14.22 17.98 32.35
CA ASN A 491 -14.37 16.53 32.23
C ASN A 491 -13.56 15.75 33.28
N ASP A 492 -13.67 14.43 33.26
CA ASP A 492 -12.99 13.49 34.16
C ASP A 492 -11.48 13.69 34.29
N GLN A 493 -10.79 14.09 33.22
CA GLN A 493 -9.35 14.37 33.26
C GLN A 493 -9.03 15.58 34.16
N LYS A 494 -9.88 16.60 34.15
CA LYS A 494 -9.74 17.80 34.99
C LYS A 494 -10.34 17.61 36.38
N LEU A 495 -11.13 16.56 36.58
CA LEU A 495 -11.76 16.21 37.85
C LEU A 495 -11.06 15.03 38.53
N SER A 496 -9.84 14.68 38.12
CA SER A 496 -9.12 13.51 38.65
C SER A 496 -8.93 13.60 40.16
N GLY A 497 -8.65 14.79 40.70
CA GLY A 497 -8.55 15.02 42.14
C GLY A 497 -9.88 14.83 42.87
N LEU A 498 -11.01 15.22 42.27
CA LEU A 498 -12.34 14.95 42.83
C LEU A 498 -12.62 13.45 42.83
N ILE A 499 -12.43 12.78 41.70
CA ILE A 499 -12.66 11.33 41.54
C ILE A 499 -11.84 10.55 42.55
N ASN A 500 -10.54 10.84 42.65
CA ASN A 500 -9.64 10.16 43.58
C ASN A 500 -10.08 10.37 45.03
N ARG A 501 -10.47 11.58 45.43
CA ARG A 501 -10.94 11.82 46.80
C ARG A 501 -12.26 11.13 47.12
N ILE A 502 -13.19 11.04 46.17
CA ILE A 502 -14.41 10.26 46.34
C ILE A 502 -14.07 8.78 46.56
N LYS A 503 -13.19 8.21 45.72
CA LYS A 503 -12.78 6.80 45.83
C LYS A 503 -11.99 6.52 47.11
N GLU A 504 -11.00 7.35 47.43
CA GLU A 504 -10.03 7.10 48.51
C GLU A 504 -10.53 7.54 49.89
N GLU A 505 -11.24 8.66 49.99
CA GLU A 505 -11.67 9.21 51.28
C GLU A 505 -13.11 8.84 51.65
N LEU A 506 -13.99 8.58 50.66
CA LEU A 506 -15.38 8.16 50.90
C LEU A 506 -15.59 6.66 50.64
N GLY A 507 -14.69 5.99 49.91
CA GLY A 507 -14.83 4.57 49.57
C GLY A 507 -15.94 4.31 48.56
N TRP A 508 -16.34 5.32 47.77
CA TRP A 508 -17.47 5.23 46.86
C TRP A 508 -17.05 4.84 45.44
N LEU A 509 -17.99 4.27 44.69
CA LEU A 509 -17.81 3.98 43.28
C LEU A 509 -18.04 5.24 42.45
N VAL A 510 -17.20 5.47 41.45
CA VAL A 510 -17.33 6.59 40.52
C VAL A 510 -17.22 6.07 39.10
N ASP A 511 -18.26 6.33 38.31
CA ASP A 511 -18.28 6.12 36.87
C ASP A 511 -18.39 7.47 36.14
N VAL A 512 -17.92 7.52 34.90
CA VAL A 512 -18.00 8.70 34.04
C VAL A 512 -18.82 8.36 32.81
N ASN A 513 -19.88 9.13 32.58
CA ASN A 513 -20.70 8.99 31.38
C ASN A 513 -20.09 9.80 30.24
N HIS A 514 -19.63 9.16 29.16
CA HIS A 514 -19.06 9.86 28.01
C HIS A 514 -20.01 9.94 26.80
N GLN A 515 -21.04 9.11 26.74
CA GLN A 515 -21.80 8.89 25.50
C GLN A 515 -23.27 8.54 25.69
N GLU A 516 -23.71 8.14 26.89
CA GLU A 516 -25.10 7.76 27.12
C GLU A 516 -25.95 9.01 27.41
N GLU A 517 -27.20 9.01 26.94
CA GLU A 517 -28.19 10.02 27.32
C GLU A 517 -28.55 9.85 28.81
N LEU A 518 -28.76 10.95 29.53
CA LEU A 518 -29.14 10.94 30.95
C LEU A 518 -30.62 10.52 31.14
N ASN A 519 -30.89 9.23 30.94
CA ASN A 519 -32.22 8.64 31.05
C ASN A 519 -32.46 7.93 32.40
N ARG A 520 -33.71 7.57 32.65
CA ARG A 520 -34.17 6.93 33.90
C ARG A 520 -33.49 5.59 34.19
N GLU A 521 -33.20 4.80 33.16
CA GLU A 521 -32.55 3.49 33.32
C GLU A 521 -31.11 3.67 33.80
N LEU A 522 -30.36 4.56 33.17
CA LEU A 522 -28.99 4.89 33.58
C LEU A 522 -28.97 5.44 35.00
N LEU A 523 -29.76 6.49 35.27
CA LEU A 523 -29.75 7.20 36.56
C LEU A 523 -30.18 6.29 37.72
N SER A 524 -31.07 5.32 37.50
CA SER A 524 -31.51 4.39 38.55
C SER A 524 -30.39 3.53 39.17
N LYS A 525 -29.22 3.46 38.51
CA LYS A 525 -28.04 2.70 38.95
C LYS A 525 -27.14 3.49 39.91
N TYR A 526 -27.41 4.78 40.11
CA TYR A 526 -26.57 5.72 40.85
C TYR A 526 -27.33 6.41 41.97
N ASP A 527 -26.60 6.80 43.01
CA ASP A 527 -27.11 7.57 44.14
C ASP A 527 -26.88 9.07 43.94
N VAL A 528 -25.75 9.43 43.32
CA VAL A 528 -25.34 10.82 43.11
C VAL A 528 -25.00 11.05 41.64
N LEU A 529 -25.50 12.15 41.08
CA LEU A 529 -25.15 12.66 39.75
C LEU A 529 -24.41 13.98 39.90
N ILE A 530 -23.26 14.10 39.23
CA ILE A 530 -22.49 15.34 39.15
C ILE A 530 -22.51 15.84 37.70
N ILE A 531 -23.08 17.02 37.48
CA ILE A 531 -23.10 17.69 36.18
C ILE A 531 -22.24 18.95 36.28
N THR A 532 -21.10 18.95 35.58
CA THR A 532 -20.37 20.19 35.33
C THR A 532 -20.96 20.94 34.14
N ASN A 533 -20.67 22.24 34.05
CA ASN A 533 -21.27 23.13 33.05
C ASN A 533 -21.16 22.52 31.63
N PRO A 534 -22.29 22.18 31.01
CA PRO A 534 -22.31 21.51 29.72
C PRO A 534 -22.06 22.52 28.60
N ARG A 535 -21.52 22.06 27.47
CA ARG A 535 -21.42 22.86 26.23
C ARG A 535 -22.47 22.49 25.21
N GLU A 536 -22.95 21.25 25.25
CA GLU A 536 -24.10 20.79 24.50
C GLU A 536 -25.37 20.84 25.38
N ASP A 537 -26.55 20.91 24.76
CA ASP A 537 -27.80 21.10 25.50
C ASP A 537 -28.24 19.81 26.18
N ILE A 538 -28.54 19.89 27.48
CA ILE A 538 -29.30 18.84 28.18
C ILE A 538 -30.73 18.93 27.66
N THR A 539 -31.20 17.88 27.00
CA THR A 539 -32.52 17.86 26.35
C THR A 539 -33.67 17.98 27.34
N GLU A 540 -34.90 18.23 26.86
CA GLU A 540 -36.09 18.25 27.71
C GLU A 540 -36.34 16.87 28.35
N GLU A 541 -36.08 15.81 27.59
CA GLU A 541 -36.22 14.42 28.02
C GLU A 541 -35.23 14.07 29.14
N GLU A 542 -33.95 14.46 28.98
CA GLU A 542 -32.93 14.25 30.02
C GLU A 542 -33.20 15.11 31.26
N ALA A 543 -33.54 16.39 31.07
CA ALA A 543 -33.89 17.25 32.19
C ALA A 543 -35.08 16.70 32.96
N GLN A 544 -36.09 16.16 32.28
CA GLN A 544 -37.22 15.51 32.93
C GLN A 544 -36.81 14.23 33.67
N ALA A 545 -35.97 13.39 33.07
CA ALA A 545 -35.46 12.18 33.70
C ALA A 545 -34.67 12.48 34.98
N ILE A 546 -33.79 13.50 34.95
CA ILE A 546 -33.03 13.98 36.10
C ILE A 546 -33.99 14.48 37.20
N LYS A 547 -34.94 15.36 36.86
CA LYS A 547 -35.90 15.91 37.81
C LYS A 547 -36.72 14.83 38.52
N GLU A 548 -37.18 13.82 37.79
CA GLU A 548 -37.92 12.69 38.35
C GLU A 548 -37.04 11.80 39.23
N TRP A 549 -35.80 11.53 38.80
CA TRP A 549 -34.84 10.74 39.57
C TRP A 549 -34.48 11.41 40.91
N VAL A 550 -34.28 12.74 40.92
CA VAL A 550 -34.09 13.50 42.16
C VAL A 550 -35.33 13.40 43.05
N LYS A 551 -36.55 13.59 42.51
CA LYS A 551 -37.81 13.47 43.29
C LYS A 551 -37.94 12.11 44.00
N GLU A 552 -37.38 11.05 43.43
CA GLU A 552 -37.44 9.68 43.96
C GLU A 552 -36.37 9.33 44.98
N GLY A 553 -35.33 10.14 45.13
CA GLY A 553 -34.24 9.90 46.10
C GLY A 553 -32.84 10.21 45.61
N GLY A 554 -32.66 10.54 44.32
CA GLY A 554 -31.36 10.88 43.75
C GLY A 554 -30.76 12.17 44.32
N GLY A 555 -29.44 12.19 44.45
CA GLY A 555 -28.66 13.36 44.84
C GLY A 555 -28.02 14.07 43.64
N LEU A 556 -28.39 15.31 43.35
CA LEU A 556 -27.83 16.07 42.23
C LEU A 556 -26.85 17.15 42.70
N LEU A 557 -25.61 17.11 42.22
CA LEU A 557 -24.69 18.25 42.21
C LEU A 557 -24.60 18.79 40.79
N ILE A 558 -25.11 20.00 40.56
CA ILE A 558 -25.08 20.66 39.25
C ILE A 558 -24.31 21.97 39.36
N THR A 559 -23.42 22.23 38.41
CA THR A 559 -22.50 23.36 38.52
C THR A 559 -22.46 24.26 37.30
N GLY A 560 -22.26 25.55 37.58
CA GLY A 560 -22.23 26.63 36.59
C GLY A 560 -20.81 26.98 36.15
N ASP A 561 -20.68 28.14 35.52
CA ASP A 561 -19.41 28.69 35.05
C ASP A 561 -19.54 30.21 34.93
N TRP A 562 -18.48 30.93 34.57
CA TRP A 562 -18.59 32.37 34.30
C TRP A 562 -19.45 32.67 33.06
N TYR A 563 -20.05 33.87 33.00
CA TYR A 563 -21.01 34.31 31.98
C TYR A 563 -20.67 33.97 30.51
N ARG A 564 -19.37 33.86 30.17
CA ARG A 564 -18.92 33.64 28.79
C ARG A 564 -19.13 32.20 28.33
N TYR A 565 -19.08 31.24 29.25
CA TYR A 565 -19.18 29.82 28.95
C TYR A 565 -20.32 29.11 29.69
N VAL A 566 -20.99 29.78 30.64
CA VAL A 566 -22.13 29.19 31.33
C VAL A 566 -23.29 28.94 30.39
N TYR A 567 -23.74 27.69 30.32
CA TYR A 567 -24.90 27.31 29.53
C TYR A 567 -26.17 27.29 30.40
N TYR A 568 -26.44 28.44 31.02
CA TYR A 568 -27.43 28.62 32.07
C TYR A 568 -28.85 28.16 31.68
N LYS A 569 -29.21 28.17 30.39
CA LYS A 569 -30.52 27.67 29.93
C LYS A 569 -30.69 26.17 30.20
N SER A 570 -29.66 25.37 29.90
CA SER A 570 -29.68 23.92 30.15
C SER A 570 -29.68 23.63 31.64
N LEU A 571 -28.86 24.35 32.41
CA LEU A 571 -28.82 24.22 33.87
C LEU A 571 -30.17 24.60 34.52
N ASN A 572 -30.79 25.68 34.08
CA ASN A 572 -32.07 26.17 34.61
C ASN A 572 -33.26 25.29 34.21
N ARG A 573 -33.19 24.60 33.06
CA ARG A 573 -34.20 23.59 32.69
C ARG A 573 -34.31 22.47 33.73
N VAL A 574 -33.20 22.15 34.40
CA VAL A 574 -33.16 21.15 35.49
C VAL A 574 -33.52 21.77 36.85
N THR A 575 -33.08 23.00 37.12
CA THR A 575 -33.03 23.55 38.48
C THR A 575 -34.12 24.58 38.84
N GLU A 576 -34.65 25.34 37.87
CA GLU A 576 -35.49 26.52 38.13
C GLU A 576 -36.85 26.13 38.77
N GLU A 577 -37.41 24.97 38.41
CA GLU A 577 -38.63 24.41 39.03
C GLU A 577 -38.47 24.19 40.54
N PHE A 578 -37.24 23.98 41.01
CA PHE A 578 -36.92 23.75 42.43
C PHE A 578 -36.46 25.02 43.14
N GLY A 579 -36.57 26.18 42.50
CA GLY A 579 -36.29 27.48 43.10
C GLY A 579 -34.84 27.92 43.06
N ILE A 580 -33.99 27.28 42.26
CA ILE A 580 -32.60 27.70 42.03
C ILE A 580 -32.40 28.08 40.57
N LYS A 581 -31.80 29.25 40.32
CA LYS A 581 -31.54 29.73 38.97
C LYS A 581 -30.10 30.24 38.81
N PHE A 582 -29.38 29.69 37.84
CA PHE A 582 -28.08 30.15 37.38
C PHE A 582 -28.22 31.45 36.59
N ASN A 583 -27.37 32.42 36.86
CA ASN A 583 -27.37 33.70 36.17
C ASN A 583 -26.29 33.71 35.08
N PRO A 584 -26.51 34.43 33.96
CA PRO A 584 -25.46 34.67 32.97
C PRO A 584 -24.51 35.78 33.45
N ASP A 585 -23.94 35.64 34.64
CA ASP A 585 -23.03 36.59 35.27
C ASP A 585 -21.74 35.91 35.79
N GLU A 586 -20.83 36.68 36.37
CA GLU A 586 -19.64 36.17 37.05
C GLU A 586 -19.44 36.94 38.36
N LEU A 587 -19.08 36.22 39.43
CA LEU A 587 -18.70 36.81 40.71
C LEU A 587 -17.32 37.46 40.64
N MET A 588 -17.23 38.69 41.16
CA MET A 588 -16.03 39.50 41.23
C MET A 588 -15.82 39.99 42.67
N ASP A 589 -14.57 40.14 43.11
CA ASP A 589 -14.25 40.79 44.39
C ASP A 589 -12.87 41.46 44.33
N ASP A 590 -12.80 42.78 44.54
CA ASP A 590 -11.54 43.53 44.48
C ASP A 590 -10.67 43.35 45.74
N ASP A 591 -11.29 42.94 46.86
CA ASP A 591 -10.69 42.91 48.19
C ASP A 591 -10.36 41.47 48.64
N GLN A 592 -11.27 40.53 48.39
CA GLN A 592 -11.14 39.11 48.76
C GLN A 592 -10.91 38.24 47.53
N ASN A 593 -9.68 38.26 47.00
CA ASN A 593 -9.30 37.50 45.82
C ASN A 593 -7.87 36.95 45.88
N THR A 594 -7.51 36.11 44.90
CA THR A 594 -6.19 35.48 44.78
C THR A 594 -5.25 36.17 43.78
N GLY A 595 -5.43 37.49 43.61
CA GLY A 595 -4.56 38.38 42.81
C GLY A 595 -5.26 39.10 41.66
N ARG A 596 -6.53 38.78 41.38
CA ARG A 596 -7.37 39.40 40.34
C ARG A 596 -8.83 39.44 40.80
N PRO A 597 -9.62 40.48 40.48
CA PRO A 597 -11.02 40.55 40.87
C PRO A 597 -11.89 39.37 40.42
N TYR A 598 -11.59 38.78 39.26
CA TYR A 598 -12.29 37.60 38.70
C TYR A 598 -11.79 36.24 39.25
N PHE A 599 -10.89 36.26 40.25
CA PHE A 599 -10.54 35.08 41.05
C PHE A 599 -10.90 35.31 42.53
N PRO A 600 -12.19 35.56 42.83
CA PRO A 600 -12.62 35.83 44.19
C PRO A 600 -12.44 34.60 45.09
N LEU A 601 -12.33 34.89 46.37
CA LEU A 601 -12.53 33.91 47.43
C LEU A 601 -13.96 34.03 47.94
N VAL A 602 -14.56 32.89 48.29
CA VAL A 602 -15.87 32.87 48.96
C VAL A 602 -15.70 32.25 50.34
N GLY A 603 -16.46 32.76 51.32
CA GLY A 603 -16.30 32.36 52.71
C GLY A 603 -17.45 32.74 53.64
N GLU A 604 -18.59 33.20 53.13
CA GLU A 604 -19.80 33.31 53.94
C GLU A 604 -20.63 32.04 53.78
N PHE A 605 -20.64 31.20 54.82
CA PHE A 605 -21.29 29.89 54.83
C PHE A 605 -22.55 29.86 55.69
N ASN A 606 -23.54 29.07 55.27
CA ASN A 606 -24.69 28.73 56.10
C ASN A 606 -24.38 27.49 56.95
N PHE A 607 -23.85 27.69 58.16
CA PHE A 607 -23.45 26.59 59.06
C PHE A 607 -24.61 25.73 59.58
N ASP A 608 -25.86 26.18 59.42
CA ASP A 608 -27.04 25.37 59.77
C ASP A 608 -27.32 24.28 58.72
N HIS A 609 -26.75 24.39 57.52
CA HIS A 609 -26.94 23.40 56.46
C HIS A 609 -25.91 22.26 56.54
N PRO A 610 -26.33 20.98 56.49
CA PRO A 610 -25.42 19.82 56.63
C PRO A 610 -24.23 19.81 55.67
N ALA A 611 -24.41 20.33 54.45
CA ALA A 611 -23.34 20.43 53.45
C ALA A 611 -22.11 21.24 53.90
N THR A 612 -22.22 22.07 54.95
CA THR A 612 -21.12 22.88 55.48
C THR A 612 -20.43 22.27 56.71
N LYS A 613 -20.78 21.03 57.10
CA LYS A 613 -20.29 20.35 58.31
C LYS A 613 -18.76 20.30 58.47
N PHE A 614 -18.02 20.28 57.36
CA PHE A 614 -16.55 20.21 57.38
C PHE A 614 -15.87 21.58 57.16
N LEU A 615 -16.66 22.66 57.12
CA LEU A 615 -16.18 24.03 57.06
C LEU A 615 -16.19 24.67 58.45
N ASN A 616 -15.48 25.77 58.59
CA ASN A 616 -15.45 26.61 59.79
C ASN A 616 -15.32 28.09 59.40
N GLU A 617 -15.39 28.98 60.39
CA GLU A 617 -15.36 30.44 60.19
C GLU A 617 -14.09 30.96 59.49
N THR A 618 -12.99 30.20 59.49
CA THR A 618 -11.73 30.59 58.84
C THR A 618 -11.56 29.97 57.45
N SER A 619 -12.51 29.15 57.00
CA SER A 619 -12.47 28.51 55.70
C SER A 619 -12.63 29.55 54.58
N GLN A 620 -11.82 29.43 53.54
CA GLN A 620 -11.91 30.26 52.33
C GLN A 620 -11.78 29.37 51.10
N LEU A 621 -12.73 29.47 50.17
CA LEU A 621 -12.78 28.62 49.00
C LEU A 621 -12.39 29.41 47.76
N TYR A 622 -11.59 28.80 46.90
CA TYR A 622 -11.30 29.34 45.57
C TYR A 622 -12.55 29.26 44.73
N TYR A 623 -12.92 30.38 44.10
CA TYR A 623 -14.16 30.47 43.33
C TYR A 623 -13.93 31.19 42.00
N ASN A 624 -14.62 30.72 40.97
CA ASN A 624 -14.72 31.37 39.66
C ASN A 624 -15.95 30.80 38.96
N GLY A 625 -16.95 31.65 38.71
CA GLY A 625 -18.27 31.15 38.36
C GLY A 625 -19.37 32.20 38.46
N ASP A 626 -20.59 31.80 38.11
CA ASP A 626 -21.78 32.63 38.13
C ASP A 626 -22.47 32.65 39.50
N THR A 627 -23.35 33.62 39.69
CA THR A 627 -24.16 33.72 40.89
C THR A 627 -25.52 33.07 40.70
N LEU A 628 -26.20 32.75 41.80
CA LEU A 628 -27.50 32.10 41.80
C LEU A 628 -28.60 33.04 42.30
N GLU A 629 -29.81 32.86 41.79
CA GLU A 629 -31.04 33.31 42.45
C GLU A 629 -31.67 32.13 43.20
N VAL A 630 -32.23 32.43 44.37
CA VAL A 630 -32.81 31.42 45.28
C VAL A 630 -34.22 31.85 45.66
N SER A 631 -35.17 30.93 45.55
CA SER A 631 -36.59 31.15 45.83
C SER A 631 -37.26 29.86 46.34
N GLY A 632 -38.51 29.96 46.80
CA GLY A 632 -39.27 28.81 47.28
C GLY A 632 -38.61 28.14 48.48
N ASN A 633 -38.42 26.81 48.39
CA ASN A 633 -37.81 25.99 49.45
C ASN A 633 -36.29 25.90 49.35
N ALA A 634 -35.68 26.45 48.29
CA ALA A 634 -34.23 26.45 48.18
C ALA A 634 -33.61 27.40 49.21
N VAL A 635 -32.47 26.99 49.76
CA VAL A 635 -31.69 27.76 50.74
C VAL A 635 -30.32 28.07 50.17
N TRP A 636 -29.81 29.26 50.47
CA TRP A 636 -28.43 29.60 50.16
C TRP A 636 -27.49 28.81 51.10
N VAL A 637 -26.34 28.41 50.56
CA VAL A 637 -25.32 27.64 51.28
C VAL A 637 -24.01 28.42 51.35
N ILE A 638 -23.62 29.06 50.25
CA ILE A 638 -22.42 29.90 50.16
C ILE A 638 -22.78 31.23 49.49
N ARG A 639 -22.26 32.33 50.05
CA ARG A 639 -22.33 33.68 49.46
C ARG A 639 -20.94 34.27 49.29
N GLY A 640 -20.84 35.21 48.36
CA GLY A 640 -19.71 36.15 48.29
C GLY A 640 -19.67 37.06 49.52
N TYR A 641 -18.49 37.60 49.81
CA TYR A 641 -18.30 38.58 50.87
C TYR A 641 -19.07 39.88 50.60
N PRO A 642 -19.24 40.78 51.59
CA PRO A 642 -19.88 42.07 51.37
C PRO A 642 -19.18 42.93 50.30
N THR A 643 -17.90 42.69 50.05
CA THR A 643 -17.08 43.36 49.02
C THR A 643 -17.31 42.82 47.61
N ALA A 644 -17.93 41.64 47.49
CA ALA A 644 -18.17 40.99 46.21
C ALA A 644 -19.32 41.65 45.45
N TYR A 645 -19.21 41.64 44.14
CA TYR A 645 -20.19 42.11 43.17
C TYR A 645 -20.28 41.09 42.02
N ALA A 646 -21.27 41.23 41.13
CA ALA A 646 -21.35 40.39 39.93
C ALA A 646 -21.51 41.23 38.67
N ILE A 647 -20.88 40.79 37.59
CA ILE A 647 -20.96 41.44 36.28
C ILE A 647 -21.57 40.50 35.24
N ASP A 648 -22.36 41.05 34.31
CA ASP A 648 -22.87 40.29 33.17
C ASP A 648 -21.88 40.29 31.98
N GLY A 649 -22.24 39.63 30.89
CA GLY A 649 -21.40 39.57 29.68
C GLY A 649 -21.19 40.87 28.93
N SER A 650 -21.80 41.98 29.38
CA SER A 650 -21.50 43.34 28.93
C SER A 650 -20.60 44.12 29.90
N GLU A 651 -20.04 43.43 30.90
CA GLU A 651 -19.27 43.99 32.02
C GLU A 651 -20.08 44.95 32.91
N LYS A 652 -21.41 44.91 32.80
CA LYS A 652 -22.28 45.73 33.65
C LYS A 652 -22.45 45.06 35.00
N VAL A 653 -22.30 45.83 36.07
CA VAL A 653 -22.62 45.37 37.43
C VAL A 653 -24.12 45.05 37.52
N VAL A 654 -24.43 43.78 37.82
CA VAL A 654 -25.79 43.26 38.00
C VAL A 654 -26.10 42.94 39.46
N LYS A 655 -25.07 42.76 40.29
CA LYS A 655 -25.19 42.66 41.75
C LYS A 655 -24.16 43.57 42.39
N GLU A 656 -24.64 44.56 43.14
CA GLU A 656 -23.80 45.60 43.75
C GLU A 656 -23.06 45.11 44.99
N LYS A 657 -21.94 45.77 45.33
CA LYS A 657 -21.25 45.53 46.60
C LYS A 657 -22.22 45.70 47.77
N GLY A 658 -22.15 44.77 48.72
CA GLY A 658 -23.07 44.67 49.86
C GLY A 658 -24.26 43.75 49.62
N SER A 659 -24.53 43.31 48.38
CA SER A 659 -25.65 42.41 48.08
C SER A 659 -25.41 40.95 48.53
N LYS A 660 -24.15 40.59 48.83
CA LYS A 660 -23.71 39.23 49.18
C LYS A 660 -24.23 38.17 48.19
N PRO A 661 -23.81 38.20 46.92
CA PRO A 661 -24.33 37.32 45.89
C PRO A 661 -24.26 35.85 46.31
N VAL A 662 -25.35 35.09 46.13
CA VAL A 662 -25.37 33.65 46.39
C VAL A 662 -24.59 32.95 45.29
N VAL A 663 -23.75 31.99 45.66
CA VAL A 663 -22.93 31.21 44.71
C VAL A 663 -23.16 29.72 44.83
N ALA A 664 -23.68 29.25 45.96
CA ALA A 664 -24.17 27.88 46.14
C ALA A 664 -25.53 27.88 46.84
N ALA A 665 -26.42 27.01 46.39
CA ALA A 665 -27.76 26.84 46.95
C ALA A 665 -28.12 25.35 47.00
N ALA A 666 -28.96 24.97 47.96
CA ALA A 666 -29.40 23.60 48.18
C ALA A 666 -30.91 23.53 48.37
N VAL A 667 -31.51 22.39 48.01
CA VAL A 667 -32.94 22.14 48.16
C VAL A 667 -33.21 20.65 48.31
N GLU A 668 -34.14 20.30 49.18
CA GLU A 668 -34.72 18.95 49.27
C GLU A 668 -35.90 18.85 48.29
N VAL A 669 -35.92 17.79 47.48
CA VAL A 669 -36.88 17.61 46.40
C VAL A 669 -37.48 16.20 46.51
N GLY A 670 -38.72 16.10 46.98
CA GLY A 670 -39.35 14.81 47.21
C GLY A 670 -38.57 14.02 48.27
N LYS A 671 -37.96 12.90 47.88
CA LYS A 671 -37.06 12.10 48.73
C LYS A 671 -35.57 12.39 48.50
N GLY A 672 -35.24 13.09 47.41
CA GLY A 672 -33.86 13.39 47.05
C GLY A 672 -33.47 14.82 47.35
N ARG A 673 -32.29 15.20 46.86
CA ARG A 673 -31.62 16.43 47.25
C ARG A 673 -30.86 17.00 46.07
N MET A 674 -30.73 18.32 46.03
CA MET A 674 -30.00 19.01 44.97
C MET A 674 -29.14 20.12 45.56
N VAL A 675 -27.91 20.23 45.07
CA VAL A 675 -27.02 21.37 45.29
C VAL A 675 -26.63 21.95 43.93
N ALA A 676 -26.87 23.25 43.77
CA ALA A 676 -26.34 24.02 42.67
C ALA A 676 -25.13 24.81 43.16
N TYR A 677 -24.03 24.78 42.40
CA TYR A 677 -22.82 25.56 42.71
C TYR A 677 -22.32 26.25 41.46
N GLY A 678 -22.25 27.58 41.44
CA GLY A 678 -21.95 28.34 40.21
C GLY A 678 -20.54 28.14 39.63
N SER A 679 -19.72 27.24 40.17
CA SER A 679 -18.35 27.01 39.72
C SER A 679 -18.06 25.54 39.45
N SER A 680 -18.02 25.16 38.16
CA SER A 680 -17.44 23.89 37.72
C SER A 680 -15.94 23.84 38.02
N LYS A 681 -15.24 24.98 37.93
CA LYS A 681 -13.81 25.10 38.22
C LYS A 681 -13.47 24.72 39.66
N ALA A 682 -14.35 25.00 40.61
CA ALA A 682 -14.19 24.64 42.02
C ALA A 682 -14.04 23.13 42.27
N LEU A 683 -14.54 22.29 41.35
CA LEU A 683 -14.41 20.83 41.41
C LEU A 683 -13.10 20.33 40.79
N SER A 684 -12.35 21.19 40.10
CA SER A 684 -11.26 20.79 39.20
C SER A 684 -9.87 20.86 39.81
N ASP A 685 -8.95 20.18 39.13
CA ASP A 685 -7.51 20.20 39.36
C ASP A 685 -6.82 21.47 38.84
N ASP A 686 -7.59 22.45 38.33
CA ASP A 686 -7.04 23.72 37.87
C ASP A 686 -6.24 24.42 38.98
N TYR A 687 -5.25 25.19 38.55
CA TYR A 687 -4.31 25.88 39.43
C TYR A 687 -3.61 24.93 40.41
N TYR A 688 -3.04 23.84 39.87
CA TYR A 688 -2.28 22.83 40.61
C TYR A 688 -3.09 22.18 41.74
N GLY A 689 -4.38 21.94 41.49
CA GLY A 689 -5.30 21.32 42.45
C GLY A 689 -5.76 22.22 43.59
N ARG A 690 -5.45 23.53 43.58
CA ARG A 690 -5.89 24.43 44.67
C ARG A 690 -7.40 24.64 44.71
N TYR A 691 -8.08 24.61 43.56
CA TYR A 691 -9.55 24.70 43.53
C TYR A 691 -10.17 23.51 44.25
N ILE A 692 -9.91 22.27 43.79
CA ILE A 692 -10.40 21.08 44.48
C ILE A 692 -9.93 20.97 45.93
N ALA A 693 -8.66 21.33 46.25
CA ALA A 693 -8.15 21.23 47.62
C ALA A 693 -8.86 22.18 48.60
N SER A 694 -9.11 23.43 48.19
CA SER A 694 -9.84 24.39 49.04
C SER A 694 -11.33 24.05 49.13
N ASN A 695 -11.95 23.58 48.04
CA ASN A 695 -13.37 23.26 48.00
C ASN A 695 -13.71 21.86 48.55
N TRP A 696 -12.74 20.95 48.70
CA TRP A 696 -13.00 19.57 49.12
C TRP A 696 -13.80 19.45 50.43
N PRO A 697 -13.52 20.20 51.51
CA PRO A 697 -14.34 20.10 52.73
C PRO A 697 -15.82 20.42 52.47
N PHE A 698 -16.11 21.41 51.62
CA PHE A 698 -17.47 21.72 51.19
C PHE A 698 -18.06 20.60 50.33
N LEU A 699 -17.35 20.18 49.27
CA LEU A 699 -17.79 19.13 48.35
C LEU A 699 -18.02 17.80 49.08
N LYS A 700 -17.19 17.46 50.05
CA LYS A 700 -17.35 16.29 50.93
C LYS A 700 -18.67 16.36 51.70
N GLY A 701 -19.00 17.51 52.29
CA GLY A 701 -20.28 17.72 52.96
C GLY A 701 -21.47 17.64 51.99
N VAL A 702 -21.35 18.27 50.82
CA VAL A 702 -22.36 18.19 49.75
C VAL A 702 -22.61 16.74 49.35
N LEU A 703 -21.57 16.00 49.00
CA LEU A 703 -21.67 14.62 48.53
C LEU A 703 -22.30 13.71 49.59
N LEU A 704 -21.85 13.78 50.84
CA LEU A 704 -22.43 13.01 51.95
C LEU A 704 -23.92 13.34 52.17
N TRP A 705 -24.29 14.62 52.11
CA TRP A 705 -25.68 15.03 52.26
C TRP A 705 -26.54 14.53 51.08
N LEU A 706 -26.04 14.68 49.84
CA LEU A 706 -26.71 14.18 48.64
C LEU A 706 -26.93 12.66 48.69
N ALA A 707 -25.96 11.89 49.18
CA ALA A 707 -26.07 10.44 49.35
C ALA A 707 -26.97 9.99 50.53
N GLY A 708 -27.30 10.92 51.44
CA GLY A 708 -28.11 10.67 52.64
C GLY A 708 -27.34 10.17 53.87
N GLU A 709 -26.02 10.39 53.90
CA GLU A 709 -25.13 9.95 54.98
C GLU A 709 -25.02 10.96 56.15
N ILE A 710 -25.45 12.23 55.95
CA ILE A 710 -25.43 13.28 57.00
C ILE A 710 -26.66 14.18 57.00
#